data_AF-A0A1F2UT13-F1
#
_entry.id   AF-A0A1F2UT13-F1
#
_cell.length_a   1.000
_cell.length_b   1.000
_cell.length_c   1.000
_cell.angle_alpha   90.00
_cell.angle_beta   90.00
_cell.angle_gamma   90.00
#
_symmetry.space_group_name_H-M   'P 1'
#
loop_
_entity.id
_entity.type
_entity.pdbx_description
1 polymer ?
#
loop_
_entity_poly.entity_id
_entity_poly.type
_entity_poly.pdbx_seq_one_letter_code
_entity_poly.pdbx_strand_id
1 'polypeptide(L)'
;MGIPPENIKLLLNEEATTTNIKSAVGSWLVDRVGANDTIFIFFAGHGYVDRRNDGYLISYDTDPEQLYATAYSMRDLAGIVNDRLDARHLVMFTDACKSGYLGIETLGQTRALEHNRINDVLKEIVAENTAVKESKFILNAAGSFELSFEGEQWGGGHGVFTHHLLEALGGAADRNADGRITANEVFDYTREKVRRDTQDRQNPIVGSTKYSGDLVLAVPSGTAPPFPGGAVSGAAGPSAPSPPPSPPVAVTRGATAGALVVTSPLDAVDLEIDQALRGSLRQNEDNVFVLAPGIHQIQASLNGFARDIREVEIKPSEQTLVSLEFKPIPDLAVPGADFESLGKRFEEAQELLATNRPTAVTRLAAILDALLQTRQRRRLTGPEQQLMDSVLVEYVEAAAQGKSTPAGEKQLQSFLQFRPAFFTPADWETQQQPPGAQSRWLGQLQVTTDVDNARLTVDGEFLGKIGRRSSVSLLPGEHSIRVERTGFQSREETVVAAAGERQDRSFPLALERIQLIVLSKTPNLQVFIEEKQRGETEPLASVEVRLTPSLRTTLRAMLEQANVSGPGLHLAVIPDLPVRSQTVPLRFAKDNANLQPRVLSAGITETLLDEIRGREGLFLFNRGELIALDPMAGTLEVGSPTAGATILLDAQKIGVTPLKASVGVGKYQMVVLHDLGKFTAAVEIKPNETVTIQAELKPHVAFLGVLSPELAEERLSPITRQMNDLLRPLLGSYILESPNLNRYEYWKDFVALASRPVSSEDDKKKILVHLQQMKERYGAHMMLFGYFPTQKDYLAGSMQLYLFSPQNPKPDVHTVEYNATAQMADYARRLDARSFQTASLFRGWIGLRTVDTKVVGHELIVVQVLPFSPGEAAGLKPGARIVSVDGKNRSSLELYDLVQTKAVGETIAMEIVGNDSARKTVTIKIDPIPALLSPESHPFLLNSLFIKLQSILLTSPRDSLEFNLALLNMALAHIQFGNWKEALESLTQIRLPEVSVAMVPAGVVEYLKGFCFESLGDKQLAIQAYRRARELKGSLMGAEYNEEARELANWRLYALQ
;
A
#
# COMPACT_ATOMS: atom_id res chain seq x y z
N MET A 1 42.78 25.08 -39.79
CA MET A 1 41.50 25.34 -40.50
C MET A 1 41.63 26.36 -41.64
N GLY A 2 42.38 27.46 -41.53
CA GLY A 2 42.71 28.29 -42.71
C GLY A 2 41.57 29.14 -43.29
N ILE A 3 40.52 29.38 -42.51
CA ILE A 3 39.38 30.24 -42.88
C ILE A 3 39.85 31.71 -42.90
N PRO A 4 39.57 32.50 -43.97
CA PRO A 4 39.92 33.92 -44.03
C PRO A 4 39.24 34.72 -42.90
N PRO A 5 39.93 35.65 -42.21
CA PRO A 5 39.36 36.41 -41.09
C PRO A 5 38.07 37.15 -41.41
N GLU A 6 37.91 37.62 -42.65
CA GLU A 6 36.70 38.30 -43.15
C GLU A 6 35.45 37.39 -43.19
N ASN A 7 35.64 36.08 -43.12
CA ASN A 7 34.61 35.04 -43.06
C ASN A 7 34.42 34.47 -41.65
N ILE A 8 35.04 35.08 -40.62
CA ILE A 8 34.89 34.68 -39.22
C ILE A 8 34.11 35.76 -38.46
N LYS A 9 32.96 35.38 -37.89
CA LYS A 9 32.21 36.22 -36.95
C LYS A 9 32.37 35.64 -35.53
N LEU A 10 33.21 36.29 -34.75
CA LEU A 10 33.42 35.97 -33.33
C LEU A 10 32.51 36.86 -32.46
N LEU A 11 31.93 36.28 -31.41
CA LEU A 11 31.19 36.97 -30.34
C LEU A 11 31.62 36.31 -29.03
N LEU A 12 32.04 37.10 -28.04
CA LEU A 12 32.50 36.63 -26.74
C LEU A 12 31.81 37.43 -25.63
N ASN A 13 31.51 36.78 -24.50
CA ASN A 13 31.04 37.40 -23.26
C ASN A 13 29.97 38.48 -23.50
N GLU A 14 30.23 39.74 -23.14
CA GLU A 14 29.33 40.89 -23.28
C GLU A 14 28.83 41.12 -24.72
N GLU A 15 29.57 40.68 -25.74
CA GLU A 15 29.16 40.76 -27.14
C GLU A 15 28.25 39.60 -27.57
N ALA A 16 28.24 38.48 -26.84
CA ALA A 16 27.41 37.29 -27.11
C ALA A 16 25.98 37.43 -26.56
N THR A 17 25.32 38.55 -26.89
CA THR A 17 23.90 38.79 -26.59
C THR A 17 22.98 38.02 -27.55
N THR A 18 21.76 37.69 -27.14
CA THR A 18 20.76 37.01 -28.00
C THR A 18 20.51 37.82 -29.27
N THR A 19 20.51 39.15 -29.19
CA THR A 19 20.37 40.03 -30.36
C THR A 19 21.57 39.91 -31.32
N ASN A 20 22.80 39.92 -30.80
CA ASN A 20 24.00 39.81 -31.63
C ASN A 20 24.14 38.41 -32.26
N ILE A 21 23.80 37.35 -31.52
CA ILE A 21 23.79 35.97 -32.03
C ILE A 21 22.72 35.81 -33.12
N LYS A 22 21.49 36.30 -32.89
CA LYS A 22 20.42 36.31 -33.92
C LYS A 22 20.82 37.08 -35.18
N SER A 23 21.51 38.21 -35.03
CA SER A 23 22.02 39.01 -36.16
C SER A 23 23.16 38.30 -36.91
N ALA A 24 24.09 37.66 -36.18
CA ALA A 24 25.20 36.91 -36.76
C ALA A 24 24.72 35.71 -37.59
N VAL A 25 23.83 34.89 -37.03
CA VAL A 25 23.36 33.66 -37.69
C VAL A 25 22.22 33.93 -38.68
N GLY A 26 21.25 34.77 -38.31
CA GLY A 26 20.02 35.01 -39.09
C GLY A 26 20.12 36.09 -40.18
N SER A 27 21.20 36.86 -40.21
CA SER A 27 21.47 37.87 -41.25
C SER A 27 22.88 37.74 -41.80
N TRP A 28 23.93 38.02 -41.00
CA TRP A 28 25.31 38.11 -41.51
C TRP A 28 25.80 36.82 -42.19
N LEU A 29 25.45 35.64 -41.66
CA LEU A 29 25.81 34.35 -42.24
C LEU A 29 24.94 34.01 -43.46
N VAL A 30 23.63 34.28 -43.39
CA VAL A 30 22.68 34.05 -44.51
C VAL A 30 23.03 34.91 -45.73
N ASP A 31 23.42 36.17 -45.52
CA ASP A 31 23.76 37.11 -46.59
C ASP A 31 25.12 36.81 -47.27
N ARG A 32 25.86 35.79 -46.80
CA ARG A 32 27.24 35.49 -47.21
C ARG A 32 27.50 34.06 -47.67
N VAL A 33 26.55 33.14 -47.48
CA VAL A 33 26.72 31.73 -47.89
C VAL A 33 26.10 31.46 -49.26
N GLY A 34 26.77 30.63 -50.07
CA GLY A 34 26.22 30.06 -51.30
C GLY A 34 26.24 28.53 -51.32
N ALA A 35 25.45 27.95 -52.22
CA ALA A 35 25.12 26.52 -52.32
C ALA A 35 26.29 25.51 -52.45
N ASN A 36 27.55 25.96 -52.52
CA ASN A 36 28.75 25.12 -52.55
C ASN A 36 29.63 25.24 -51.29
N ASP A 37 29.28 26.13 -50.36
CA ASP A 37 30.12 26.48 -49.22
C ASP A 37 30.03 25.48 -48.07
N THR A 38 31.02 25.55 -47.18
CA THR A 38 31.04 24.83 -45.90
C THR A 38 30.94 25.83 -44.76
N ILE A 39 29.86 25.78 -43.99
CA ILE A 39 29.67 26.59 -42.77
C ILE A 39 30.30 25.87 -41.58
N PHE A 40 31.04 26.61 -40.74
CA PHE A 40 31.43 26.17 -39.39
C PHE A 40 30.72 27.02 -38.34
N ILE A 41 30.01 26.39 -37.41
CA ILE A 41 29.42 27.03 -36.22
C ILE A 41 30.04 26.39 -34.98
N PHE A 42 30.63 27.20 -34.10
CA PHE A 42 31.09 26.75 -32.79
C PHE A 42 30.35 27.56 -31.71
N PHE A 43 29.74 26.87 -30.75
CA PHE A 43 29.13 27.47 -29.57
C PHE A 43 29.72 26.81 -28.32
N ALA A 44 30.14 27.62 -27.34
CA ALA A 44 30.48 27.17 -26.01
C ALA A 44 29.77 28.07 -24.98
N GLY A 45 29.09 27.46 -24.02
CA GLY A 45 28.27 28.18 -23.04
C GLY A 45 27.17 27.32 -22.44
N HIS A 46 26.31 27.91 -21.61
CA HIS A 46 25.21 27.14 -21.01
C HIS A 46 24.09 26.85 -22.01
N GLY A 47 23.61 25.60 -22.00
CA GLY A 47 22.35 25.20 -22.61
C GLY A 47 21.31 24.96 -21.51
N TYR A 48 20.07 25.39 -21.75
CA TYR A 48 18.96 25.12 -20.83
C TYR A 48 17.75 24.58 -21.59
N VAL A 49 17.02 23.68 -20.94
CA VAL A 49 15.77 23.13 -21.45
C VAL A 49 14.68 23.49 -20.44
N ASP A 50 13.67 24.21 -20.89
CA ASP A 50 12.58 24.66 -20.01
C ASP A 50 11.61 23.51 -19.65
N ARG A 51 10.62 23.80 -18.80
CA ARG A 51 9.60 22.81 -18.37
C ARG A 51 8.68 22.33 -19.50
N ARG A 52 8.76 22.92 -20.70
CA ARG A 52 8.02 22.52 -21.91
C ARG A 52 8.88 21.71 -22.88
N ASN A 53 10.13 21.42 -22.50
CA ASN A 53 11.14 20.78 -23.34
C ASN A 53 11.61 21.65 -24.54
N ASP A 54 11.40 22.97 -24.48
CA ASP A 54 12.02 23.89 -25.43
C ASP A 54 13.48 24.14 -25.02
N GLY A 55 14.41 23.96 -25.97
CA GLY A 55 15.85 24.15 -25.77
C GLY A 55 16.31 25.56 -26.12
N TYR A 56 17.18 26.13 -25.28
CA TYR A 56 17.73 27.47 -25.41
C TYR A 56 19.25 27.46 -25.24
N LEU A 57 19.94 28.21 -26.09
CA LEU A 57 21.31 28.65 -25.87
C LEU A 57 21.27 29.90 -24.99
N ILE A 58 21.97 29.86 -23.86
CA ILE A 58 22.03 30.98 -22.91
C ILE A 58 23.04 32.00 -23.42
N SER A 59 22.54 33.21 -23.68
CA SER A 59 23.33 34.39 -24.04
C SER A 59 23.80 35.13 -22.79
N TYR A 60 24.70 36.10 -22.96
CA TYR A 60 25.14 36.98 -21.87
C TYR A 60 24.00 37.84 -21.27
N ASP A 61 23.03 38.23 -22.09
CA ASP A 61 21.86 39.04 -21.71
C ASP A 61 20.60 38.21 -21.37
N THR A 62 20.74 36.89 -21.19
CA THR A 62 19.61 36.03 -20.81
C THR A 62 19.18 36.28 -19.36
N ASP A 63 17.90 36.57 -19.17
CA ASP A 63 17.23 36.54 -17.87
C ASP A 63 16.77 35.09 -17.57
N PRO A 64 17.28 34.42 -16.52
CA PRO A 64 16.89 33.06 -16.16
C PRO A 64 15.39 32.89 -15.84
N GLU A 65 14.69 33.95 -15.46
CA GLU A 65 13.23 33.92 -15.22
C GLU A 65 12.42 34.15 -16.50
N GLN A 66 13.04 34.65 -17.58
CA GLN A 66 12.40 35.02 -18.85
C GLN A 66 13.10 34.41 -20.08
N LEU A 67 13.49 33.13 -19.98
CA LEU A 67 14.21 32.39 -21.03
C LEU A 67 13.58 32.54 -22.43
N TYR A 68 12.26 32.40 -22.56
CA TYR A 68 11.56 32.52 -23.86
C TYR A 68 11.76 33.89 -24.54
N ALA A 69 11.88 34.96 -23.75
CA ALA A 69 12.01 36.33 -24.26
C ALA A 69 13.47 36.77 -24.47
N THR A 70 14.41 36.20 -23.71
CA THR A 70 15.79 36.72 -23.59
C THR A 70 16.89 35.74 -23.99
N ALA A 71 16.64 34.42 -23.98
CA ALA A 71 17.58 33.40 -24.43
C ALA A 71 17.42 33.10 -25.94
N TYR A 72 18.43 32.49 -26.54
CA TYR A 72 18.37 32.14 -27.96
C TYR A 72 17.79 30.74 -28.18
N SER A 73 16.54 30.69 -28.62
CA SER A 73 15.80 29.47 -28.99
C SER A 73 16.59 28.59 -29.98
N MET A 74 16.83 27.33 -29.61
CA MET A 74 17.43 26.33 -30.49
C MET A 74 16.50 25.98 -31.68
N ARG A 75 15.19 26.20 -31.54
CA ARG A 75 14.22 26.07 -32.65
C ARG A 75 14.42 27.17 -33.69
N ASP A 76 14.71 28.40 -33.27
CA ASP A 76 15.01 29.53 -34.18
C ASP A 76 16.30 29.25 -34.95
N LEU A 77 17.32 28.73 -34.25
CA LEU A 77 18.59 28.31 -34.85
C LEU A 77 18.39 27.19 -35.87
N ALA A 78 17.65 26.13 -35.51
CA ALA A 78 17.33 25.03 -36.42
C ALA A 78 16.54 25.50 -37.66
N GLY A 79 15.59 26.42 -37.51
CA GLY A 79 14.86 27.01 -38.64
C GLY A 79 15.78 27.80 -39.58
N ILE A 80 16.69 28.62 -39.06
CA ILE A 80 17.68 29.31 -39.91
C ILE A 80 18.59 28.30 -40.63
N VAL A 81 19.07 27.28 -39.91
CA VAL A 81 19.96 26.22 -40.42
C VAL A 81 19.32 25.30 -41.46
N ASN A 82 18.00 25.15 -41.47
CA ASN A 82 17.29 24.31 -42.43
C ASN A 82 16.63 25.09 -43.57
N ASP A 83 16.08 26.26 -43.27
CA ASP A 83 15.18 26.96 -44.19
C ASP A 83 15.82 28.22 -44.82
N ARG A 84 16.98 28.67 -44.33
CA ARG A 84 17.61 29.93 -44.75
C ARG A 84 19.10 29.87 -45.10
N LEU A 85 19.82 28.80 -44.74
CA LEU A 85 21.22 28.60 -45.11
C LEU A 85 21.33 27.64 -46.30
N ASP A 86 21.58 28.19 -47.48
CA ASP A 86 21.86 27.44 -48.71
C ASP A 86 23.36 27.11 -48.76
N ALA A 87 23.75 26.05 -48.06
CA ALA A 87 25.14 25.60 -47.91
C ALA A 87 25.27 24.13 -48.25
N ARG A 88 26.37 23.74 -48.92
CA ARG A 88 26.61 22.33 -49.25
C ARG A 88 26.94 21.48 -48.03
N HIS A 89 27.69 22.07 -47.11
CA HIS A 89 28.12 21.40 -45.88
C HIS A 89 27.92 22.31 -44.69
N LEU A 90 27.43 21.74 -43.59
CA LEU A 90 27.35 22.38 -42.29
C LEU A 90 28.14 21.55 -41.29
N VAL A 91 29.02 22.21 -40.56
CA VAL A 91 29.75 21.64 -39.42
C VAL A 91 29.39 22.48 -38.20
N MET A 92 28.80 21.85 -37.18
CA MET A 92 28.41 22.51 -35.95
C MET A 92 28.97 21.77 -34.73
N PHE A 93 29.60 22.52 -33.84
CA PHE A 93 30.14 22.04 -32.58
C PHE A 93 29.48 22.78 -31.42
N THR A 94 28.99 22.05 -30.40
CA THR A 94 28.39 22.68 -29.21
C THR A 94 28.99 22.14 -27.92
N ASP A 95 29.80 22.96 -27.25
CA ASP A 95 30.25 22.73 -25.87
C ASP A 95 29.26 23.32 -24.88
N ALA A 96 28.12 22.62 -24.74
CA ALA A 96 27.00 23.02 -23.89
C ALA A 96 26.26 21.80 -23.33
N CYS A 97 25.94 21.83 -22.04
CA CYS A 97 25.08 20.85 -21.39
C CYS A 97 23.71 20.76 -22.09
N LYS A 98 23.16 19.54 -22.24
CA LYS A 98 21.83 19.28 -22.82
C LYS A 98 21.64 19.75 -24.29
N SER A 99 22.69 19.75 -25.09
CA SER A 99 22.67 20.15 -26.52
C SER A 99 21.95 19.15 -27.46
N GLY A 100 21.69 17.92 -27.01
CA GLY A 100 21.04 16.87 -27.80
C GLY A 100 19.53 17.05 -28.09
N TYR A 101 19.04 18.28 -28.17
CA TYR A 101 17.67 18.61 -28.63
C TYR A 101 17.65 19.25 -30.04
N LEU A 102 18.81 19.31 -30.72
CA LEU A 102 18.94 19.71 -32.14
C LEU A 102 18.44 18.60 -33.09
N GLY A 103 17.19 18.19 -32.93
CA GLY A 103 16.50 17.22 -33.80
C GLY A 103 16.11 17.85 -35.13
N ILE A 104 17.01 17.79 -36.12
CA ILE A 104 16.74 18.23 -37.49
C ILE A 104 16.06 17.08 -38.25
N GLU A 105 14.73 17.01 -38.17
CA GLU A 105 13.93 16.15 -39.05
C GLU A 105 13.66 16.84 -40.40
N THR A 106 13.89 16.12 -41.49
CA THR A 106 13.71 16.64 -42.85
C THR A 106 12.24 16.72 -43.29
N LEU A 107 11.74 17.93 -43.49
CA LEU A 107 10.72 18.20 -44.52
C LEU A 107 11.44 18.48 -45.84
N GLY A 108 11.21 17.66 -46.87
CA GLY A 108 12.05 17.67 -48.07
C GLY A 108 11.52 18.51 -49.24
N GLN A 109 12.43 19.00 -50.09
CA GLN A 109 12.40 18.86 -51.56
C GLN A 109 13.70 19.36 -52.21
N THR A 110 14.11 18.73 -53.32
CA THR A 110 15.41 18.93 -53.99
C THR A 110 15.33 19.94 -55.15
N ARG A 111 16.38 20.74 -55.40
CA ARG A 111 16.80 21.24 -56.74
C ARG A 111 18.21 21.88 -56.70
N ALA A 112 18.84 22.07 -57.87
CA ALA A 112 20.28 22.31 -58.02
C ALA A 112 20.64 23.45 -59.01
N LEU A 113 21.89 23.96 -58.96
CA LEU A 113 22.87 24.09 -60.09
C LEU A 113 23.99 25.18 -59.87
N GLU A 114 25.28 24.77 -59.96
CA GLU A 114 26.49 25.53 -60.44
C GLU A 114 26.97 26.83 -59.68
N HIS A 115 28.14 27.51 -59.86
CA HIS A 115 29.48 27.25 -60.49
C HIS A 115 30.59 28.21 -59.94
N ASN A 116 31.88 27.77 -59.81
CA ASN A 116 33.15 28.56 -59.73
C ASN A 116 33.39 29.55 -58.53
N ARG A 117 34.58 29.83 -57.95
CA ARG A 117 36.02 29.41 -58.13
C ARG A 117 36.92 29.90 -56.93
N ILE A 118 38.07 29.23 -56.64
CA ILE A 118 39.27 29.65 -55.82
C ILE A 118 39.16 29.42 -54.27
N ASN A 119 40.06 28.68 -53.58
CA ASN A 119 41.38 29.12 -53.02
C ASN A 119 42.26 27.93 -52.54
N ASP A 120 43.55 27.81 -52.87
CA ASP A 120 44.25 26.50 -52.99
C ASP A 120 44.36 25.56 -51.75
N VAL A 121 44.49 26.03 -50.51
CA VAL A 121 44.45 25.11 -49.33
C VAL A 121 43.01 24.75 -48.96
N LEU A 122 42.09 25.71 -49.10
CA LEU A 122 40.66 25.42 -49.04
C LEU A 122 40.23 24.52 -50.21
N LYS A 123 40.92 24.53 -51.37
CA LYS A 123 40.59 23.63 -52.49
C LYS A 123 40.87 22.17 -52.18
N GLU A 124 41.80 21.80 -51.32
CA GLU A 124 41.94 20.37 -50.96
C GLU A 124 40.72 19.91 -50.17
N ILE A 125 40.42 20.57 -49.05
CA ILE A 125 39.21 20.29 -48.24
C ILE A 125 37.92 20.41 -49.08
N VAL A 126 37.76 21.50 -49.84
CA VAL A 126 36.55 21.74 -50.65
C VAL A 126 36.47 20.82 -51.86
N ALA A 127 37.56 20.50 -52.58
CA ALA A 127 37.49 19.58 -53.73
C ALA A 127 37.29 18.12 -53.30
N GLU A 128 37.89 17.70 -52.18
CA GLU A 128 37.60 16.41 -51.55
C GLU A 128 36.12 16.35 -51.15
N ASN A 129 35.65 17.39 -50.48
CA ASN A 129 34.24 17.54 -50.12
C ASN A 129 33.31 17.87 -51.34
N THR A 130 33.84 18.14 -52.53
CA THR A 130 33.07 18.33 -53.78
C THR A 130 32.66 16.99 -54.40
N ALA A 131 33.33 15.89 -54.05
CA ALA A 131 32.86 14.53 -54.31
C ALA A 131 31.90 14.02 -53.21
N VAL A 132 32.00 14.56 -52.00
CA VAL A 132 31.15 14.21 -50.84
C VAL A 132 29.73 14.78 -51.01
N LYS A 133 28.71 13.98 -50.67
CA LYS A 133 27.29 14.41 -50.69
C LYS A 133 27.04 15.51 -49.65
N GLU A 134 26.02 16.32 -49.88
CA GLU A 134 25.54 17.33 -48.92
C GLU A 134 25.48 16.75 -47.50
N SER A 135 26.14 17.42 -46.54
CA SER A 135 26.39 16.86 -45.21
C SER A 135 26.17 17.90 -44.12
N LYS A 136 25.32 17.58 -43.14
CA LYS A 136 25.17 18.37 -41.91
C LYS A 136 25.76 17.57 -40.74
N PHE A 137 27.01 17.82 -40.38
CA PHE A 137 27.70 17.20 -39.25
C PHE A 137 27.55 18.07 -38.00
N ILE A 138 26.81 17.59 -36.99
CA ILE A 138 26.59 18.29 -35.73
C ILE A 138 27.17 17.42 -34.62
N LEU A 139 28.22 17.89 -33.95
CA LEU A 139 28.90 17.17 -32.86
C LEU A 139 28.70 17.92 -31.54
N ASN A 140 27.91 17.32 -30.66
CA ASN A 140 27.59 17.84 -29.34
C ASN A 140 28.58 17.29 -28.31
N ALA A 141 29.01 18.13 -27.37
CA ALA A 141 29.96 17.75 -26.33
C ALA A 141 29.45 16.68 -25.36
N ALA A 142 28.12 16.59 -25.18
CA ALA A 142 27.48 15.71 -24.20
C ALA A 142 26.09 15.29 -24.69
N GLY A 143 25.57 14.16 -24.19
CA GLY A 143 24.21 13.70 -24.47
C GLY A 143 23.09 14.64 -23.98
N SER A 144 21.85 14.42 -24.43
CA SER A 144 20.69 15.32 -24.19
C SER A 144 20.36 15.61 -22.71
N PHE A 145 20.87 14.78 -21.79
CA PHE A 145 20.74 15.00 -20.34
C PHE A 145 22.08 15.27 -19.65
N GLU A 146 23.21 14.91 -20.27
CA GLU A 146 24.56 14.95 -19.70
C GLU A 146 25.10 16.37 -19.50
N LEU A 147 26.13 16.46 -18.65
CA LEU A 147 26.87 17.69 -18.36
C LEU A 147 28.16 17.73 -19.16
N SER A 148 28.58 18.92 -19.60
CA SER A 148 29.95 19.15 -20.08
C SER A 148 30.84 19.53 -18.90
N PHE A 149 32.10 19.07 -18.90
CA PHE A 149 33.09 19.35 -17.86
C PHE A 149 34.17 20.31 -18.35
N GLU A 150 34.59 21.23 -17.49
CA GLU A 150 35.67 22.20 -17.71
C GLU A 150 36.66 22.18 -16.54
N GLY A 151 37.89 22.65 -16.75
CA GLY A 151 38.92 22.64 -15.71
C GLY A 151 40.31 23.07 -16.20
N GLU A 152 41.15 23.55 -15.28
CA GLU A 152 42.49 24.07 -15.60
C GLU A 152 43.38 23.03 -16.32
N GLN A 153 43.21 21.73 -16.01
CA GLN A 153 43.97 20.64 -16.62
C GLN A 153 43.79 20.53 -18.14
N TRP A 154 42.69 21.04 -18.70
CA TRP A 154 42.36 20.97 -20.12
C TRP A 154 42.76 22.24 -20.86
N GLY A 155 44.04 22.61 -20.77
CA GLY A 155 44.61 23.76 -21.51
C GLY A 155 44.31 25.12 -20.89
N GLY A 156 44.19 25.22 -19.56
CA GLY A 156 44.00 26.50 -18.87
C GLY A 156 42.52 26.91 -18.67
N GLY A 157 41.60 25.95 -18.67
CA GLY A 157 40.19 26.18 -18.35
C GLY A 157 39.20 25.89 -19.48
N HIS A 158 39.58 25.20 -20.55
CA HIS A 158 38.60 24.78 -21.56
C HIS A 158 37.67 23.68 -21.03
N GLY A 159 36.52 23.54 -21.70
CA GLY A 159 35.76 22.30 -21.68
C GLY A 159 36.61 21.14 -22.21
N VAL A 160 36.51 19.96 -21.58
CA VAL A 160 37.23 18.73 -21.97
C VAL A 160 36.93 18.34 -23.42
N PHE A 161 35.71 18.62 -23.90
CA PHE A 161 35.34 18.45 -25.30
C PHE A 161 36.10 19.42 -26.21
N THR A 162 36.03 20.72 -25.94
CA THR A 162 36.79 21.73 -26.71
C THR A 162 38.29 21.41 -26.74
N HIS A 163 38.87 20.98 -25.62
CA HIS A 163 40.28 20.58 -25.53
C HIS A 163 40.63 19.45 -26.51
N HIS A 164 39.93 18.31 -26.46
CA HIS A 164 40.20 17.19 -27.37
C HIS A 164 39.73 17.44 -28.82
N LEU A 165 38.77 18.35 -29.04
CA LEU A 165 38.38 18.79 -30.38
C LEU A 165 39.50 19.60 -31.05
N LEU A 166 40.19 20.46 -30.28
CA LEU A 166 41.36 21.18 -30.77
C LEU A 166 42.55 20.25 -31.04
N GLU A 167 42.76 19.22 -30.20
CA GLU A 167 43.74 18.15 -30.50
C GLU A 167 43.39 17.42 -31.81
N ALA A 168 42.13 17.01 -31.97
CA ALA A 168 41.65 16.29 -33.15
C ALA A 168 41.88 17.09 -34.44
N LEU A 169 41.39 18.33 -34.48
CA LEU A 169 41.56 19.25 -35.62
C LEU A 169 43.01 19.71 -35.83
N GLY A 170 43.85 19.60 -34.80
CA GLY A 170 45.30 19.85 -34.85
C GLY A 170 46.12 18.70 -35.45
N GLY A 171 45.50 17.54 -35.72
CA GLY A 171 46.15 16.39 -36.35
C GLY A 171 46.10 15.10 -35.53
N ALA A 172 45.72 15.14 -34.25
CA ALA A 172 45.77 13.96 -33.39
C ALA A 172 44.71 12.89 -33.74
N ALA A 173 43.71 13.26 -34.54
CA ALA A 173 42.65 12.36 -35.01
C ALA A 173 42.98 11.62 -36.31
N ASP A 174 44.07 11.96 -37.02
CA ASP A 174 44.52 11.27 -38.24
C ASP A 174 44.96 9.85 -37.86
N ARG A 175 44.05 8.88 -38.00
CA ARG A 175 44.26 7.49 -37.58
C ARG A 175 44.75 6.62 -38.72
N ASN A 176 44.48 7.02 -39.96
CA ASN A 176 44.90 6.31 -41.16
C ASN A 176 46.26 6.82 -41.72
N ALA A 177 46.78 7.91 -41.17
CA ALA A 177 48.00 8.61 -41.58
C ALA A 177 47.96 9.15 -43.03
N ASP A 178 46.78 9.54 -43.52
CA ASP A 178 46.59 10.08 -44.87
C ASP A 178 46.81 11.61 -44.97
N GLY A 179 47.04 12.27 -43.82
CA GLY A 179 47.28 13.72 -43.74
C GLY A 179 45.99 14.55 -43.70
N ARG A 180 44.83 13.93 -43.51
CA ARG A 180 43.52 14.58 -43.45
C ARG A 180 42.85 14.24 -42.12
N ILE A 181 41.85 15.05 -41.76
CA ILE A 181 41.06 14.88 -40.53
C ILE A 181 39.60 14.86 -40.93
N THR A 182 39.00 13.67 -40.96
CA THR A 182 37.59 13.47 -41.35
C THR A 182 36.61 13.68 -40.19
N ALA A 183 35.33 13.87 -40.50
CA ALA A 183 34.26 14.00 -39.50
C ALA A 183 34.14 12.75 -38.61
N ASN A 184 34.30 11.56 -39.18
CA ASN A 184 34.38 10.31 -38.43
C ASN A 184 35.58 10.29 -37.47
N GLU A 185 36.75 10.71 -37.92
CA GLU A 185 37.96 10.72 -37.07
C GLU A 185 37.86 11.74 -35.94
N VAL A 186 37.33 12.94 -36.19
CA VAL A 186 37.06 13.92 -35.13
C VAL A 186 36.05 13.37 -34.13
N PHE A 187 34.96 12.75 -34.57
CA PHE A 187 34.00 12.11 -33.68
C PHE A 187 34.65 10.99 -32.86
N ASP A 188 35.34 10.05 -33.50
CA ASP A 188 35.96 8.91 -32.87
C ASP A 188 37.05 9.33 -31.86
N TYR A 189 37.87 10.32 -32.20
CA TYR A 189 38.92 10.85 -31.31
C TYR A 189 38.33 11.58 -30.11
N THR A 190 37.46 12.56 -30.35
CA THR A 190 36.84 13.34 -29.27
C THR A 190 36.03 12.45 -28.35
N ARG A 191 35.24 11.51 -28.90
CA ARG A 191 34.46 10.56 -28.11
C ARG A 191 35.31 9.59 -27.31
N GLU A 192 36.43 9.10 -27.85
CA GLU A 192 37.35 8.25 -27.07
C GLU A 192 38.00 9.04 -25.92
N LYS A 193 38.54 10.22 -26.20
CA LYS A 193 39.32 11.02 -25.24
C LYS A 193 38.45 11.63 -24.15
N VAL A 194 37.35 12.29 -24.51
CA VAL A 194 36.42 12.89 -23.53
C VAL A 194 35.85 11.84 -22.59
N ARG A 195 35.48 10.66 -23.11
CA ARG A 195 35.01 9.55 -22.26
C ARG A 195 36.10 9.04 -21.32
N ARG A 196 37.34 8.89 -21.79
CA ARG A 196 38.47 8.48 -20.95
C ARG A 196 38.71 9.48 -19.82
N ASP A 197 38.82 10.75 -20.15
CA ASP A 197 39.26 11.81 -19.24
C ASP A 197 38.14 12.26 -18.28
N THR A 198 36.87 12.01 -18.64
CA THR A 198 35.70 12.21 -17.75
C THR A 198 35.21 10.93 -17.07
N GLN A 199 35.83 9.77 -17.31
CA GLN A 199 35.38 8.47 -16.79
C GLN A 199 33.92 8.14 -17.18
N ASP A 200 33.62 8.23 -18.48
CA ASP A 200 32.31 8.00 -19.11
C ASP A 200 31.18 8.96 -18.67
N ARG A 201 31.49 10.02 -17.93
CA ARG A 201 30.50 10.99 -17.42
C ARG A 201 30.04 12.01 -18.46
N GLN A 202 30.79 12.16 -19.54
CA GLN A 202 30.46 12.97 -20.70
C GLN A 202 30.73 12.16 -21.97
N ASN A 203 29.71 12.03 -22.82
CA ASN A 203 29.76 11.26 -24.04
C ASN A 203 29.45 12.19 -25.23
N PRO A 204 30.45 12.60 -26.02
CA PRO A 204 30.20 13.31 -27.27
C PRO A 204 29.30 12.49 -28.19
N ILE A 205 28.29 13.14 -28.77
CA ILE A 205 27.31 12.52 -29.67
C ILE A 205 27.18 13.32 -30.96
N VAL A 206 26.95 12.63 -32.08
CA VAL A 206 26.56 13.27 -33.34
C VAL A 206 25.03 13.42 -33.37
N GLY A 207 24.54 14.56 -33.87
CA GLY A 207 23.11 14.79 -34.09
C GLY A 207 22.51 13.85 -35.15
N SER A 208 21.17 13.79 -35.21
CA SER A 208 20.41 12.88 -36.09
C SER A 208 20.44 13.27 -37.59
N THR A 209 21.30 14.21 -37.98
CA THR A 209 21.45 14.69 -39.34
C THR A 209 22.21 13.71 -40.23
N LYS A 210 21.88 13.70 -41.54
CA LYS A 210 22.68 12.98 -42.53
C LYS A 210 23.99 13.73 -42.77
N TYR A 211 25.10 13.06 -42.52
CA TYR A 211 26.45 13.52 -42.85
C TYR A 211 27.24 12.39 -43.52
N SER A 212 28.24 12.76 -44.32
CA SER A 212 29.26 11.82 -44.78
C SER A 212 30.37 11.75 -43.75
N GLY A 213 30.73 10.54 -43.33
CA GLY A 213 31.86 10.32 -42.42
C GLY A 213 33.20 10.80 -43.00
N ASP A 214 33.33 10.74 -44.33
CA ASP A 214 34.51 11.16 -45.09
C ASP A 214 34.61 12.69 -45.31
N LEU A 215 33.70 13.48 -44.71
CA LEU A 215 33.74 14.94 -44.78
C LEU A 215 35.03 15.44 -44.10
N VAL A 216 35.96 16.02 -44.87
CA VAL A 216 37.23 16.53 -44.35
C VAL A 216 37.00 17.84 -43.62
N LEU A 217 37.49 17.93 -42.37
CA LEU A 217 37.32 19.07 -41.47
C LEU A 217 38.62 19.85 -41.28
N ALA A 218 39.77 19.19 -41.37
CA ALA A 218 41.09 19.83 -41.35
C ALA A 218 42.12 19.04 -42.16
N VAL A 219 43.18 19.73 -42.57
CA VAL A 219 44.42 19.16 -43.11
C VAL A 219 45.54 19.72 -42.22
N PRO A 220 46.31 18.90 -41.49
CA PRO A 220 47.34 19.38 -40.57
C PRO A 220 48.52 20.02 -41.32
N SER A 221 48.49 21.35 -41.46
CA SER A 221 49.67 22.11 -41.85
C SER A 221 50.77 21.92 -40.82
N GLY A 222 51.86 21.25 -41.19
CA GLY A 222 52.92 20.86 -40.28
C GLY A 222 53.48 22.04 -39.47
N THR A 223 53.61 21.82 -38.15
CA THR A 223 54.07 22.74 -37.10
C THR A 223 53.04 23.78 -36.58
N ALA A 224 52.58 23.56 -35.35
CA ALA A 224 51.97 24.57 -34.48
C ALA A 224 52.46 24.38 -33.03
N PRO A 225 52.63 25.46 -32.22
CA PRO A 225 53.39 25.43 -30.97
C PRO A 225 52.53 25.31 -29.69
N PRO A 226 53.12 24.95 -28.54
CA PRO A 226 52.41 24.97 -27.25
C PRO A 226 52.28 26.41 -26.72
N PHE A 227 51.08 26.79 -26.28
CA PHE A 227 50.79 28.05 -25.59
C PHE A 227 50.18 27.76 -24.18
N PRO A 228 50.24 28.72 -23.23
CA PRO A 228 50.52 28.39 -21.83
C PRO A 228 49.37 28.76 -20.88
N GLY A 229 49.34 28.12 -19.70
CA GLY A 229 48.40 28.47 -18.64
C GLY A 229 48.76 29.78 -17.92
N GLY A 230 47.73 30.50 -17.45
CA GLY A 230 47.86 31.71 -16.64
C GLY A 230 46.53 32.08 -15.97
N ALA A 231 46.48 32.04 -14.63
CA ALA A 231 45.29 32.25 -13.83
C ALA A 231 44.95 33.74 -13.57
N VAL A 232 43.69 34.02 -13.20
CA VAL A 232 43.28 35.29 -12.56
C VAL A 232 42.31 35.01 -11.40
N SER A 233 42.44 35.77 -10.31
CA SER A 233 41.83 35.50 -8.99
C SER A 233 40.91 36.61 -8.47
N GLY A 234 39.88 36.27 -7.68
CA GLY A 234 39.14 37.18 -6.78
C GLY A 234 37.62 36.93 -6.77
N ALA A 235 36.86 37.13 -5.67
CA ALA A 235 37.19 37.57 -4.30
C ALA A 235 36.11 37.08 -3.30
N ALA A 236 36.38 37.16 -1.98
CA ALA A 236 35.50 36.67 -0.90
C ALA A 236 34.41 37.69 -0.49
N GLY A 237 33.18 37.26 -0.15
CA GLY A 237 32.71 36.94 1.22
C GLY A 237 31.40 37.72 1.54
N PRO A 238 30.76 37.63 2.74
CA PRO A 238 31.03 36.81 3.92
C PRO A 238 29.79 35.96 4.39
N SER A 239 29.90 35.31 5.56
CA SER A 239 28.93 34.35 6.13
C SER A 239 28.42 34.70 7.55
N ALA A 240 27.27 34.10 7.95
CA ALA A 240 26.73 33.84 9.32
C ALA A 240 25.37 34.51 9.64
N PRO A 241 24.53 34.03 10.61
CA PRO A 241 24.59 32.80 11.44
C PRO A 241 23.27 31.97 11.51
N SER A 242 23.26 30.91 12.34
CA SER A 242 22.09 30.19 12.93
C SER A 242 22.28 30.16 14.48
N PRO A 243 21.47 29.52 15.37
CA PRO A 243 20.24 28.70 15.26
C PRO A 243 19.11 29.30 16.20
N PRO A 244 18.22 28.61 16.98
CA PRO A 244 17.80 27.19 17.09
C PRO A 244 16.25 26.95 16.94
N PRO A 245 15.39 26.44 17.88
CA PRO A 245 14.41 25.40 17.50
C PRO A 245 12.91 25.69 17.76
N SER A 246 12.06 24.84 17.17
CA SER A 246 10.57 24.94 17.16
C SER A 246 9.87 24.16 18.30
N PRO A 247 8.64 24.55 18.67
CA PRO A 247 7.63 23.67 19.27
C PRO A 247 6.58 23.18 18.22
N PRO A 248 5.84 22.09 18.48
CA PRO A 248 4.98 21.44 17.48
C PRO A 248 3.55 22.01 17.39
N VAL A 249 2.93 21.92 16.22
CA VAL A 249 1.49 22.22 15.99
C VAL A 249 0.70 20.92 15.84
N ALA A 250 -0.46 20.86 16.49
CA ALA A 250 -1.24 19.64 16.68
C ALA A 250 -2.14 19.23 15.50
N VAL A 251 -2.40 17.93 15.41
CA VAL A 251 -3.41 17.31 14.54
C VAL A 251 -4.79 17.36 15.19
N THR A 252 -5.84 17.55 14.40
CA THR A 252 -7.25 17.29 14.77
C THR A 252 -7.96 16.63 13.57
N ARG A 253 -8.99 15.78 13.71
CA ARG A 253 -9.87 15.50 14.86
C ARG A 253 -10.29 14.02 14.88
N GLY A 254 -10.06 13.34 15.99
CA GLY A 254 -11.07 12.47 16.62
C GLY A 254 -11.66 13.25 17.80
N ALA A 255 -12.87 12.94 18.25
CA ALA A 255 -13.49 13.68 19.36
C ALA A 255 -12.66 13.52 20.65
N THR A 256 -12.18 14.64 21.21
CA THR A 256 -11.36 14.63 22.43
C THR A 256 -12.24 14.54 23.67
N ALA A 257 -11.96 13.55 24.51
CA ALA A 257 -12.60 13.35 25.81
C ALA A 257 -12.37 14.55 26.75
N GLY A 258 -13.26 14.74 27.73
CA GLY A 258 -13.04 15.62 28.88
C GLY A 258 -12.65 14.81 30.11
N ALA A 259 -12.24 15.49 31.18
CA ALA A 259 -11.86 14.85 32.44
C ALA A 259 -12.73 15.35 33.60
N LEU A 260 -13.29 14.42 34.37
CA LEU A 260 -13.94 14.69 35.65
C LEU A 260 -12.92 14.48 36.77
N VAL A 261 -12.84 15.40 37.71
CA VAL A 261 -12.02 15.28 38.92
C VAL A 261 -12.92 15.33 40.14
N VAL A 262 -12.92 14.27 40.95
CA VAL A 262 -13.78 14.14 42.15
C VAL A 262 -12.94 14.13 43.41
N THR A 263 -13.31 14.95 44.39
CA THR A 263 -12.68 15.02 45.72
C THR A 263 -13.68 14.62 46.80
N SER A 264 -13.23 13.79 47.75
CA SER A 264 -14.03 13.27 48.87
C SER A 264 -13.38 13.58 50.21
N PRO A 265 -14.10 14.10 51.22
CA PRO A 265 -13.58 14.29 52.57
C PRO A 265 -13.52 12.98 53.39
N LEU A 266 -14.01 11.86 52.85
CA LEU A 266 -14.03 10.54 53.49
C LEU A 266 -13.37 9.48 52.58
N ASP A 267 -12.77 8.46 53.19
CA ASP A 267 -12.14 7.33 52.49
C ASP A 267 -13.14 6.22 52.17
N ALA A 268 -12.80 5.35 51.21
CA ALA A 268 -13.59 4.18 50.80
C ALA A 268 -15.05 4.50 50.37
N VAL A 269 -15.27 5.68 49.77
CA VAL A 269 -16.55 6.11 49.20
C VAL A 269 -16.75 5.47 47.83
N ASP A 270 -17.80 4.67 47.65
CA ASP A 270 -18.11 4.06 46.35
C ASP A 270 -18.72 5.07 45.39
N LEU A 271 -18.06 5.29 44.23
CA LEU A 271 -18.52 6.20 43.18
C LEU A 271 -19.03 5.43 41.95
N GLU A 272 -20.28 5.69 41.59
CA GLU A 272 -20.91 5.27 40.33
C GLU A 272 -20.95 6.46 39.35
N ILE A 273 -20.65 6.19 38.07
CA ILE A 273 -20.79 7.14 36.96
C ILE A 273 -21.62 6.44 35.87
N ASP A 274 -22.73 7.07 35.47
CA ASP A 274 -23.75 6.53 34.56
C ASP A 274 -24.21 5.13 34.96
N GLN A 275 -24.52 4.95 36.24
CA GLN A 275 -24.95 3.69 36.87
C GLN A 275 -23.89 2.56 36.85
N ALA A 276 -22.64 2.85 36.46
CA ALA A 276 -21.52 1.92 36.54
C ALA A 276 -20.58 2.29 37.69
N LEU A 277 -20.40 1.38 38.66
CA LEU A 277 -19.42 1.53 39.75
C LEU A 277 -18.00 1.65 39.18
N ARG A 278 -17.31 2.74 39.52
CA ARG A 278 -15.94 3.04 39.07
C ARG A 278 -14.87 2.73 40.12
N GLY A 279 -15.28 2.40 41.34
CA GLY A 279 -14.42 2.03 42.46
C GLY A 279 -14.60 2.98 43.64
N SER A 280 -13.86 2.72 44.71
CA SER A 280 -13.92 3.51 45.94
C SER A 280 -12.88 4.64 45.90
N LEU A 281 -13.31 5.87 46.22
CA LEU A 281 -12.48 7.07 46.20
C LEU A 281 -11.54 7.13 47.40
N ARG A 282 -10.38 7.74 47.18
CA ARG A 282 -9.41 8.06 48.23
C ARG A 282 -9.70 9.41 48.88
N GLN A 283 -9.53 9.46 50.20
CA GLN A 283 -9.76 10.67 50.99
C GLN A 283 -8.82 11.82 50.61
N ASN A 284 -9.38 13.00 50.36
CA ASN A 284 -8.68 14.25 50.02
C ASN A 284 -7.73 14.19 48.81
N GLU A 285 -7.83 13.15 47.96
CA GLU A 285 -7.09 13.04 46.69
C GLU A 285 -7.97 13.47 45.49
N ASP A 286 -7.32 13.95 44.43
CA ASP A 286 -7.95 14.23 43.13
C ASP A 286 -8.20 12.91 42.37
N ASN A 287 -9.42 12.38 42.44
CA ASN A 287 -9.78 11.13 41.75
C ASN A 287 -10.24 11.47 40.32
N VAL A 288 -9.42 11.17 39.31
CA VAL A 288 -9.61 11.61 37.92
C VAL A 288 -10.22 10.52 37.03
N PHE A 289 -11.27 10.87 36.28
CA PHE A 289 -11.99 9.99 35.35
C PHE A 289 -12.10 10.65 33.96
N VAL A 290 -11.70 9.93 32.90
CA VAL A 290 -11.80 10.42 31.51
C VAL A 290 -13.13 9.97 30.91
N LEU A 291 -13.94 10.91 30.43
CA LEU A 291 -15.30 10.69 29.96
C LEU A 291 -15.55 11.34 28.59
N ALA A 292 -16.55 10.86 27.86
CA ALA A 292 -16.98 11.51 26.64
C ALA A 292 -17.53 12.93 26.94
N PRO A 293 -17.53 13.87 25.99
CA PRO A 293 -18.21 15.14 26.19
C PRO A 293 -19.73 14.95 26.21
N GLY A 294 -20.40 15.46 27.25
CA GLY A 294 -21.82 15.24 27.50
C GLY A 294 -22.22 15.46 28.96
N ILE A 295 -23.49 15.24 29.29
CA ILE A 295 -23.98 15.23 30.67
C ILE A 295 -23.87 13.81 31.20
N HIS A 296 -23.18 13.66 32.33
CA HIS A 296 -22.97 12.38 33.02
C HIS A 296 -23.59 12.43 34.42
N GLN A 297 -24.21 11.33 34.86
CA GLN A 297 -24.77 11.25 36.21
C GLN A 297 -23.76 10.57 37.14
N ILE A 298 -23.43 11.21 38.26
CA ILE A 298 -22.57 10.65 39.30
C ILE A 298 -23.37 10.38 40.58
N GLN A 299 -23.08 9.27 41.25
CA GLN A 299 -23.66 8.88 42.53
C GLN A 299 -22.55 8.40 43.46
N ALA A 300 -22.37 9.05 44.60
CA ALA A 300 -21.44 8.64 45.65
C ALA A 300 -22.20 8.04 46.84
N SER A 301 -21.70 6.93 47.39
CA SER A 301 -22.33 6.25 48.52
C SER A 301 -21.33 5.70 49.53
N LEU A 302 -21.71 5.76 50.82
CA LEU A 302 -20.95 5.23 51.94
C LEU A 302 -21.94 4.80 53.04
N ASN A 303 -21.72 3.63 53.65
CA ASN A 303 -22.62 3.10 54.67
C ASN A 303 -22.72 4.05 55.88
N GLY A 304 -23.95 4.38 56.27
CA GLY A 304 -24.25 5.32 57.37
C GLY A 304 -24.46 6.78 56.94
N PHE A 305 -24.20 7.12 55.67
CA PHE A 305 -24.39 8.46 55.12
C PHE A 305 -25.44 8.48 54.00
N ALA A 306 -26.11 9.62 53.84
CA ALA A 306 -26.98 9.86 52.69
C ALA A 306 -26.15 9.88 51.38
N ARG A 307 -26.74 9.37 50.30
CA ARG A 307 -26.11 9.36 48.96
C ARG A 307 -26.07 10.77 48.38
N ASP A 308 -24.97 11.12 47.72
CA ASP A 308 -24.83 12.36 46.95
C ASP A 308 -24.98 12.00 45.46
N ILE A 309 -25.94 12.62 44.77
CA ILE A 309 -26.29 12.32 43.36
C ILE A 309 -26.34 13.62 42.59
N ARG A 310 -25.57 13.74 41.51
CA ARG A 310 -25.45 14.97 40.71
C ARG A 310 -25.37 14.66 39.21
N GLU A 311 -25.84 15.57 38.38
CA GLU A 311 -25.53 15.60 36.95
C GLU A 311 -24.37 16.57 36.72
N VAL A 312 -23.43 16.19 35.85
CA VAL A 312 -22.18 16.93 35.60
C VAL A 312 -21.94 17.01 34.10
N GLU A 313 -21.77 18.23 33.58
CA GLU A 313 -21.41 18.44 32.18
C GLU A 313 -19.88 18.29 32.02
N ILE A 314 -19.48 17.38 31.13
CA ILE A 314 -18.10 17.17 30.71
C ILE A 314 -17.90 17.85 29.36
N LYS A 315 -16.99 18.82 29.32
CA LYS A 315 -16.66 19.59 28.11
C LYS A 315 -15.43 19.00 27.40
N PRO A 316 -15.35 19.07 26.05
CA PRO A 316 -14.23 18.50 25.32
C PRO A 316 -12.91 19.17 25.71
N SER A 317 -11.90 18.37 26.07
CA SER A 317 -10.57 18.86 26.47
C SER A 317 -10.53 19.77 27.70
N GLU A 318 -11.59 19.83 28.51
CA GLU A 318 -11.63 20.59 29.78
C GLU A 318 -11.64 19.64 31.00
N GLN A 319 -11.32 20.20 32.17
CA GLN A 319 -11.45 19.52 33.47
C GLN A 319 -12.68 20.06 34.22
N THR A 320 -13.62 19.19 34.56
CA THR A 320 -14.75 19.51 35.44
C THR A 320 -14.45 19.02 36.86
N LEU A 321 -14.49 19.91 37.85
CA LEU A 321 -14.17 19.63 39.25
C LEU A 321 -15.45 19.46 40.09
N VAL A 322 -15.49 18.42 40.94
CA VAL A 322 -16.59 18.16 41.88
C VAL A 322 -16.05 17.79 43.26
N SER A 323 -16.58 18.42 44.29
CA SER A 323 -16.38 18.04 45.70
C SER A 323 -17.67 17.50 46.30
N LEU A 324 -17.57 16.36 46.99
CA LEU A 324 -18.69 15.61 47.59
C LEU A 324 -18.95 16.04 49.04
N GLU A 325 -20.22 15.99 49.47
CA GLU A 325 -20.62 16.27 50.85
C GLU A 325 -21.43 15.11 51.44
N PHE A 326 -21.09 14.68 52.66
CA PHE A 326 -21.75 13.55 53.33
C PHE A 326 -22.51 13.99 54.58
N LYS A 327 -23.78 13.57 54.68
CA LYS A 327 -24.65 13.80 55.86
C LYS A 327 -25.02 12.46 56.50
N PRO A 328 -24.77 12.24 57.81
CA PRO A 328 -25.15 11.00 58.49
C PRO A 328 -26.65 10.73 58.47
N ILE A 329 -27.06 9.46 58.38
CA ILE A 329 -28.48 9.06 58.46
C ILE A 329 -28.88 8.89 59.94
N PRO A 330 -29.87 9.63 60.50
CA PRO A 330 -30.04 9.75 61.96
C PRO A 330 -30.56 8.54 62.76
N ASP A 331 -30.98 7.44 62.12
CA ASP A 331 -31.95 6.49 62.71
C ASP A 331 -31.37 5.19 63.34
N LEU A 332 -30.11 5.20 63.79
CA LEU A 332 -29.50 4.07 64.53
C LEU A 332 -29.17 4.36 66.00
N ALA A 333 -29.59 5.52 66.52
CA ALA A 333 -29.31 5.96 67.89
C ALA A 333 -30.30 5.41 68.94
N VAL A 334 -30.35 4.09 69.11
CA VAL A 334 -30.83 3.46 70.36
C VAL A 334 -29.61 3.04 71.18
N PRO A 335 -29.39 3.57 72.40
CA PRO A 335 -28.24 3.21 73.21
C PRO A 335 -28.18 1.70 73.47
N GLY A 336 -27.19 1.04 72.85
CA GLY A 336 -26.72 -0.26 73.29
C GLY A 336 -25.89 -0.12 74.57
N ALA A 337 -25.41 -1.23 75.12
CA ALA A 337 -24.37 -1.16 76.14
C ALA A 337 -23.14 -0.41 75.57
N ASP A 338 -22.50 0.42 76.41
CA ASP A 338 -21.32 1.20 76.02
C ASP A 338 -20.18 0.25 75.60
N PHE A 339 -19.99 0.13 74.28
CA PHE A 339 -19.05 -0.79 73.66
C PHE A 339 -17.60 -0.54 74.08
N GLU A 340 -17.21 0.72 74.28
CA GLU A 340 -15.87 1.06 74.73
C GLU A 340 -15.65 0.63 76.20
N SER A 341 -16.69 0.77 77.04
CA SER A 341 -16.66 0.23 78.40
C SER A 341 -16.63 -1.31 78.44
N LEU A 342 -17.29 -1.99 77.50
CA LEU A 342 -17.29 -3.45 77.42
C LEU A 342 -15.94 -3.99 76.93
N GLY A 343 -15.28 -3.31 75.99
CA GLY A 343 -13.92 -3.62 75.57
C GLY A 343 -12.93 -3.55 76.73
N LYS A 344 -12.90 -2.42 77.47
CA LYS A 344 -12.04 -2.26 78.65
C LYS A 344 -12.32 -3.31 79.75
N ARG A 345 -13.60 -3.64 79.98
CA ARG A 345 -13.98 -4.70 80.92
C ARG A 345 -13.53 -6.09 80.46
N PHE A 346 -13.44 -6.33 79.15
CA PHE A 346 -12.91 -7.57 78.60
C PHE A 346 -11.40 -7.64 78.84
N GLU A 347 -10.63 -6.59 78.52
CA GLU A 347 -9.19 -6.49 78.84
C GLU A 347 -8.92 -6.74 80.34
N GLU A 348 -9.66 -6.06 81.24
CA GLU A 348 -9.59 -6.31 82.69
C GLU A 348 -9.90 -7.77 83.08
N ALA A 349 -10.80 -8.44 82.36
CA ALA A 349 -11.12 -9.84 82.61
C ALA A 349 -10.03 -10.80 82.11
N GLN A 350 -9.37 -10.48 80.98
CA GLN A 350 -8.23 -11.22 80.45
C GLN A 350 -7.05 -11.21 81.43
N GLU A 351 -6.69 -10.05 82.00
CA GLU A 351 -5.65 -9.94 83.03
C GLU A 351 -5.96 -10.78 84.28
N LEU A 352 -7.24 -10.87 84.65
CA LEU A 352 -7.71 -11.66 85.78
C LEU A 352 -7.70 -13.17 85.52
N LEU A 353 -7.64 -13.67 84.28
CA LEU A 353 -7.61 -15.11 84.01
C LEU A 353 -6.34 -15.79 84.55
N ALA A 354 -5.21 -15.07 84.54
CA ALA A 354 -3.93 -15.55 85.06
C ALA A 354 -3.82 -15.46 86.59
N THR A 355 -4.59 -14.57 87.24
CA THR A 355 -4.38 -14.18 88.64
C THR A 355 -5.55 -14.50 89.57
N ASN A 356 -6.80 -14.43 89.09
CA ASN A 356 -8.02 -14.73 89.84
C ASN A 356 -9.15 -15.21 88.91
N ARG A 357 -8.97 -16.41 88.35
CA ARG A 357 -9.85 -17.03 87.35
C ARG A 357 -11.35 -17.04 87.71
N PRO A 358 -11.80 -17.31 88.96
CA PRO A 358 -13.23 -17.25 89.31
C PRO A 358 -13.84 -15.85 89.12
N THR A 359 -13.08 -14.80 89.44
CA THR A 359 -13.51 -13.41 89.22
C THR A 359 -13.51 -13.05 87.74
N ALA A 360 -12.51 -13.52 86.97
CA ALA A 360 -12.48 -13.36 85.51
C ALA A 360 -13.71 -14.00 84.83
N VAL A 361 -14.02 -15.27 85.13
CA VAL A 361 -15.21 -15.97 84.60
C VAL A 361 -16.50 -15.20 84.90
N THR A 362 -16.62 -14.63 86.10
CA THR A 362 -17.79 -13.81 86.49
C THR A 362 -17.89 -12.51 85.67
N ARG A 363 -16.75 -11.86 85.36
CA ARG A 363 -16.70 -10.64 84.54
C ARG A 363 -17.00 -10.93 83.07
N LEU A 364 -16.40 -11.98 82.51
CA LEU A 364 -16.67 -12.45 81.14
C LEU A 364 -18.17 -12.75 80.95
N ALA A 365 -18.79 -13.45 81.91
CA ALA A 365 -20.24 -13.70 81.91
C ALA A 365 -21.07 -12.41 81.86
N ALA A 366 -20.71 -11.39 82.65
CA ALA A 366 -21.45 -10.12 82.69
C ALA A 366 -21.31 -9.29 81.40
N ILE A 367 -20.17 -9.38 80.71
CA ILE A 367 -19.97 -8.75 79.39
C ILE A 367 -20.81 -9.48 78.34
N LEU A 368 -20.81 -10.82 78.37
CA LEU A 368 -21.61 -11.66 77.50
C LEU A 368 -23.12 -11.38 77.64
N ASP A 369 -23.63 -11.29 78.88
CA ASP A 369 -25.03 -10.95 79.16
C ASP A 369 -25.41 -9.55 78.63
N ALA A 370 -24.52 -8.56 78.70
CA ALA A 370 -24.77 -7.22 78.18
C ALA A 370 -24.83 -7.18 76.64
N LEU A 371 -23.97 -7.94 75.95
CA LEU A 371 -23.98 -8.08 74.50
C LEU A 371 -25.19 -8.89 74.03
N LEU A 372 -25.58 -9.94 74.75
CA LEU A 372 -26.81 -10.70 74.49
C LEU A 372 -28.08 -9.85 74.64
N GLN A 373 -28.19 -9.05 75.71
CA GLN A 373 -29.33 -8.11 75.88
C GLN A 373 -29.37 -7.05 74.77
N THR A 374 -28.22 -6.62 74.27
CA THR A 374 -28.14 -5.72 73.11
C THR A 374 -28.59 -6.44 71.83
N ARG A 375 -28.14 -7.68 71.61
CA ARG A 375 -28.48 -8.55 70.46
C ARG A 375 -29.98 -8.90 70.38
N GLN A 376 -30.65 -9.00 71.53
CA GLN A 376 -32.11 -9.21 71.65
C GLN A 376 -32.92 -7.98 71.25
N ARG A 377 -32.35 -6.77 71.40
CA ARG A 377 -33.04 -5.49 71.10
C ARG A 377 -32.74 -4.97 69.71
N ARG A 378 -31.53 -5.19 69.20
CA ARG A 378 -31.11 -4.86 67.83
C ARG A 378 -30.04 -5.81 67.32
N ARG A 379 -29.77 -5.77 66.01
CA ARG A 379 -28.57 -6.40 65.46
C ARG A 379 -27.32 -5.73 66.06
N LEU A 380 -26.31 -6.53 66.39
CA LEU A 380 -25.00 -6.01 66.80
C LEU A 380 -24.28 -5.40 65.60
N THR A 381 -23.44 -4.39 65.87
CA THR A 381 -22.48 -3.87 64.88
C THR A 381 -21.36 -4.88 64.64
N GLY A 382 -20.55 -4.70 63.59
CA GLY A 382 -19.39 -5.55 63.32
C GLY A 382 -18.44 -5.68 64.53
N PRO A 383 -17.99 -4.57 65.14
CA PRO A 383 -17.15 -4.59 66.34
C PRO A 383 -17.82 -5.24 67.55
N GLU A 384 -19.11 -5.00 67.78
CA GLU A 384 -19.86 -5.64 68.88
C GLU A 384 -19.98 -7.16 68.70
N GLN A 385 -20.16 -7.62 67.45
CA GLN A 385 -20.20 -9.04 67.14
C GLN A 385 -18.81 -9.69 67.34
N GLN A 386 -17.74 -9.03 66.89
CA GLN A 386 -16.36 -9.48 67.13
C GLN A 386 -16.05 -9.57 68.63
N LEU A 387 -16.39 -8.54 69.41
CA LEU A 387 -16.20 -8.57 70.87
C LEU A 387 -17.01 -9.69 71.53
N MET A 388 -18.27 -9.92 71.11
CA MET A 388 -19.08 -11.00 71.67
C MET A 388 -18.49 -12.38 71.33
N ASP A 389 -18.01 -12.57 70.10
CA ASP A 389 -17.37 -13.81 69.67
C ASP A 389 -16.02 -14.02 70.45
N SER A 390 -15.23 -12.97 70.71
CA SER A 390 -13.99 -13.04 71.51
C SER A 390 -14.23 -13.34 73.00
N VAL A 391 -15.17 -12.61 73.63
CA VAL A 391 -15.55 -12.81 75.05
C VAL A 391 -16.06 -14.22 75.29
N LEU A 392 -16.79 -14.78 74.31
CA LEU A 392 -17.30 -16.15 74.36
C LEU A 392 -16.17 -17.19 74.40
N VAL A 393 -15.21 -17.11 73.47
CA VAL A 393 -14.11 -18.08 73.38
C VAL A 393 -13.39 -18.15 74.72
N GLU A 394 -13.00 -16.99 75.25
CA GLU A 394 -12.33 -16.92 76.54
C GLU A 394 -13.20 -17.37 77.71
N TYR A 395 -14.50 -17.05 77.72
CA TYR A 395 -15.42 -17.54 78.75
C TYR A 395 -15.49 -19.07 78.78
N VAL A 396 -15.59 -19.70 77.60
CA VAL A 396 -15.66 -21.16 77.48
C VAL A 396 -14.35 -21.82 77.90
N GLU A 397 -13.20 -21.31 77.48
CA GLU A 397 -11.89 -21.82 77.92
C GLU A 397 -11.63 -21.58 79.41
N ALA A 398 -12.06 -20.43 79.93
CA ALA A 398 -11.98 -20.08 81.34
C ALA A 398 -12.80 -21.05 82.21
N ALA A 399 -14.04 -21.33 81.81
CA ALA A 399 -14.96 -22.23 82.50
C ALA A 399 -14.57 -23.72 82.36
N ALA A 400 -14.09 -24.15 81.20
CA ALA A 400 -13.78 -25.55 80.90
C ALA A 400 -12.67 -26.18 81.77
N GLN A 401 -11.75 -25.36 82.30
CA GLN A 401 -10.66 -25.82 83.18
C GLN A 401 -11.06 -25.84 84.67
N GLY A 402 -12.26 -25.39 85.02
CA GLY A 402 -12.82 -25.47 86.38
C GLY A 402 -13.84 -26.60 86.53
N LYS A 403 -14.28 -26.86 87.77
CA LYS A 403 -15.54 -27.60 87.99
C LYS A 403 -16.67 -26.71 87.51
N SER A 404 -17.31 -27.12 86.41
CA SER A 404 -18.48 -26.46 85.85
C SER A 404 -19.52 -26.13 86.92
N THR A 405 -20.07 -24.92 86.89
CA THR A 405 -21.16 -24.52 87.80
C THR A 405 -22.48 -24.57 87.03
N PRO A 406 -23.60 -24.95 87.68
CA PRO A 406 -24.91 -24.98 87.01
C PRO A 406 -25.34 -23.62 86.44
N ALA A 407 -24.84 -22.52 86.99
CA ALA A 407 -25.05 -21.18 86.45
C ALA A 407 -24.30 -20.96 85.13
N GLY A 408 -23.03 -21.38 85.06
CA GLY A 408 -22.22 -21.28 83.84
C GLY A 408 -22.71 -22.20 82.71
N GLU A 409 -23.16 -23.42 83.04
CA GLU A 409 -23.84 -24.31 82.09
C GLU A 409 -25.11 -23.67 81.52
N LYS A 410 -25.91 -23.01 82.37
CA LYS A 410 -27.14 -22.35 81.93
C LYS A 410 -26.87 -21.10 81.10
N GLN A 411 -25.85 -20.29 81.43
CA GLN A 411 -25.42 -19.16 80.60
C GLN A 411 -24.85 -19.62 79.26
N LEU A 412 -24.05 -20.69 79.23
CA LEU A 412 -23.54 -21.27 77.99
C LEU A 412 -24.68 -21.82 77.12
N GLN A 413 -25.66 -22.54 77.69
CA GLN A 413 -26.86 -22.98 76.97
C GLN A 413 -27.68 -21.79 76.42
N SER A 414 -27.90 -20.74 77.22
CA SER A 414 -28.61 -19.53 76.78
C SER A 414 -27.87 -18.76 75.70
N PHE A 415 -26.53 -18.78 75.70
CA PHE A 415 -25.74 -18.19 74.61
C PHE A 415 -25.86 -19.02 73.32
N LEU A 416 -25.69 -20.34 73.42
CA LEU A 416 -25.69 -21.25 72.29
C LEU A 416 -27.05 -21.28 71.55
N GLN A 417 -28.16 -20.96 72.22
CA GLN A 417 -29.47 -20.72 71.58
C GLN A 417 -29.49 -19.58 70.53
N PHE A 418 -28.48 -18.69 70.50
CA PHE A 418 -28.39 -17.60 69.51
C PHE A 418 -27.37 -17.85 68.38
N ARG A 419 -26.68 -18.99 68.38
CA ARG A 419 -25.73 -19.47 67.35
C ARG A 419 -25.77 -21.01 67.31
N PRO A 420 -26.68 -21.64 66.53
CA PRO A 420 -26.92 -23.08 66.59
C PRO A 420 -25.77 -23.96 66.06
N ALA A 421 -24.83 -23.37 65.31
CA ALA A 421 -23.61 -24.03 64.84
C ALA A 421 -22.36 -23.24 65.25
N PHE A 422 -21.27 -23.96 65.55
CA PHE A 422 -20.01 -23.40 66.05
C PHE A 422 -18.84 -23.65 65.09
N PHE A 423 -17.85 -22.74 65.12
CA PHE A 423 -16.61 -22.66 64.32
C PHE A 423 -16.72 -22.03 62.92
N THR A 424 -15.64 -21.35 62.53
CA THR A 424 -15.49 -20.60 61.28
C THR A 424 -14.52 -21.33 60.33
N PRO A 425 -14.44 -20.94 59.04
CA PRO A 425 -13.55 -21.60 58.10
C PRO A 425 -12.06 -21.61 58.45
N ALA A 426 -11.58 -20.66 59.27
CA ALA A 426 -10.18 -20.60 59.69
C ALA A 426 -9.76 -21.78 60.59
N ASP A 427 -10.73 -22.42 61.27
CA ASP A 427 -10.49 -23.56 62.16
C ASP A 427 -10.37 -24.89 61.38
N TRP A 428 -10.64 -24.92 60.07
CA TRP A 428 -10.72 -26.17 59.28
C TRP A 428 -9.37 -26.69 58.74
N GLU A 429 -8.30 -25.89 58.71
CA GLU A 429 -7.04 -26.31 58.08
C GLU A 429 -6.10 -27.17 58.96
N THR A 430 -6.26 -27.16 60.29
CA THR A 430 -5.25 -27.72 61.22
C THR A 430 -5.46 -29.18 61.63
N GLN A 431 -6.57 -29.84 61.25
CA GLN A 431 -6.90 -31.24 61.61
C GLN A 431 -6.86 -31.60 63.11
N GLN A 432 -6.78 -30.64 64.03
CA GLN A 432 -6.77 -30.93 65.46
C GLN A 432 -8.20 -31.00 66.02
N GLN A 433 -8.44 -31.99 66.88
CA GLN A 433 -9.72 -32.12 67.58
C GLN A 433 -9.99 -30.85 68.41
N PRO A 434 -11.25 -30.40 68.56
CA PRO A 434 -11.57 -29.35 69.52
C PRO A 434 -11.13 -29.81 70.92
N PRO A 435 -10.52 -28.94 71.73
CA PRO A 435 -9.94 -29.32 73.02
C PRO A 435 -10.97 -30.05 73.89
N GLY A 436 -10.55 -31.20 74.45
CA GLY A 436 -11.43 -32.32 74.87
C GLY A 436 -12.45 -32.07 75.99
N ALA A 437 -12.65 -30.82 76.41
CA ALA A 437 -13.73 -30.41 77.29
C ALA A 437 -15.01 -29.99 76.53
N GLN A 438 -14.92 -29.60 75.26
CA GLN A 438 -16.06 -29.13 74.42
C GLN A 438 -16.77 -30.26 73.66
N SER A 439 -16.03 -31.28 73.23
CA SER A 439 -16.55 -32.40 72.41
C SER A 439 -17.65 -33.23 73.08
N ARG A 440 -17.80 -33.16 74.40
CA ARG A 440 -18.90 -33.79 75.16
C ARG A 440 -20.22 -33.03 75.15
N TRP A 441 -20.29 -31.84 74.55
CA TRP A 441 -21.47 -30.97 74.55
C TRP A 441 -22.07 -30.72 73.16
N LEU A 442 -21.33 -31.03 72.08
CA LEU A 442 -21.71 -30.77 70.69
C LEU A 442 -21.76 -32.07 69.89
N GLY A 443 -22.65 -32.14 68.90
CA GLY A 443 -22.62 -33.16 67.86
C GLY A 443 -21.73 -32.75 66.69
N GLN A 444 -21.08 -33.72 66.04
CA GLN A 444 -20.27 -33.52 64.84
C GLN A 444 -21.05 -34.00 63.61
N LEU A 445 -21.41 -33.08 62.70
CA LEU A 445 -21.99 -33.41 61.40
C LEU A 445 -20.94 -33.32 60.29
N GLN A 446 -20.58 -34.45 59.70
CA GLN A 446 -19.85 -34.46 58.44
C GLN A 446 -20.84 -34.27 57.27
N VAL A 447 -20.73 -33.13 56.60
CA VAL A 447 -21.45 -32.85 55.35
C VAL A 447 -20.57 -33.30 54.17
N THR A 448 -21.13 -34.09 53.26
CA THR A 448 -20.50 -34.46 51.98
C THR A 448 -21.37 -34.02 50.81
N THR A 449 -20.77 -33.65 49.69
CA THR A 449 -21.47 -33.22 48.47
C THR A 449 -20.65 -33.55 47.23
N ASP A 450 -21.29 -33.67 46.07
CA ASP A 450 -20.67 -33.96 44.78
C ASP A 450 -20.10 -32.71 44.08
N VAL A 451 -20.36 -31.52 44.62
CA VAL A 451 -19.92 -30.23 44.06
C VAL A 451 -19.19 -29.36 45.08
N ASP A 452 -18.03 -28.83 44.68
CA ASP A 452 -17.24 -27.94 45.53
C ASP A 452 -17.87 -26.53 45.65
N ASN A 453 -17.39 -25.70 46.59
CA ASN A 453 -17.87 -24.34 46.84
C ASN A 453 -19.39 -24.20 47.11
N ALA A 454 -20.07 -25.28 47.51
CA ALA A 454 -21.49 -25.24 47.85
C ALA A 454 -21.72 -24.37 49.10
N ARG A 455 -22.83 -23.64 49.14
CA ARG A 455 -23.23 -22.82 50.28
C ARG A 455 -23.92 -23.71 51.31
N LEU A 456 -23.37 -23.74 52.51
CA LEU A 456 -23.98 -24.41 53.67
C LEU A 456 -24.73 -23.39 54.53
N THR A 457 -25.98 -23.70 54.82
CA THR A 457 -26.83 -22.99 55.79
C THR A 457 -27.35 -23.98 56.83
N VAL A 458 -27.34 -23.59 58.10
CA VAL A 458 -27.89 -24.35 59.23
C VAL A 458 -28.92 -23.47 59.94
N ASP A 459 -30.15 -23.95 60.08
CA ASP A 459 -31.29 -23.22 60.66
C ASP A 459 -31.53 -21.85 60.01
N GLY A 460 -31.19 -21.73 58.72
CA GLY A 460 -31.25 -20.48 57.95
C GLY A 460 -30.03 -19.55 58.11
N GLU A 461 -29.11 -19.80 59.05
CA GLU A 461 -27.85 -19.06 59.18
C GLU A 461 -26.81 -19.59 58.19
N PHE A 462 -26.10 -18.69 57.51
CA PHE A 462 -25.05 -19.04 56.55
C PHE A 462 -23.70 -19.23 57.25
N LEU A 463 -23.15 -20.46 57.19
CA LEU A 463 -21.89 -20.80 57.87
C LEU A 463 -20.66 -20.66 56.98
N GLY A 464 -20.81 -20.81 55.66
CA GLY A 464 -19.71 -20.69 54.72
C GLY A 464 -19.88 -21.51 53.45
N LYS A 465 -18.82 -21.52 52.64
CA LYS A 465 -18.71 -22.42 51.49
C LYS A 465 -18.00 -23.71 51.92
N ILE A 466 -18.54 -24.84 51.51
CA ILE A 466 -17.99 -26.18 51.77
C ILE A 466 -17.42 -26.80 50.48
N GLY A 467 -16.42 -27.66 50.63
CA GLY A 467 -15.94 -28.55 49.55
C GLY A 467 -16.70 -29.88 49.56
N ARG A 468 -16.22 -30.86 48.80
CA ARG A 468 -16.84 -32.22 48.76
C ARG A 468 -17.03 -32.91 50.12
N ARG A 469 -16.26 -32.51 51.15
CA ARG A 469 -16.34 -33.02 52.52
C ARG A 469 -15.94 -31.93 53.52
N SER A 470 -16.85 -31.56 54.42
CA SER A 470 -16.62 -30.58 55.49
C SER A 470 -17.28 -31.03 56.80
N SER A 471 -16.75 -30.64 57.96
CA SER A 471 -17.30 -31.02 59.28
C SER A 471 -17.85 -29.79 59.99
N VAL A 472 -18.99 -29.93 60.65
CA VAL A 472 -19.75 -28.87 61.31
C VAL A 472 -20.03 -29.30 62.74
N SER A 473 -19.85 -28.42 63.72
CA SER A 473 -20.27 -28.70 65.10
C SER A 473 -21.65 -28.11 65.34
N LEU A 474 -22.59 -28.97 65.75
CA LEU A 474 -23.99 -28.63 66.01
C LEU A 474 -24.31 -28.83 67.50
N LEU A 475 -25.36 -28.16 67.97
CA LEU A 475 -25.87 -28.38 69.32
C LEU A 475 -26.64 -29.71 69.42
N PRO A 476 -26.89 -30.22 70.63
CA PRO A 476 -27.84 -31.30 70.83
C PRO A 476 -29.26 -30.78 70.56
N GLY A 477 -29.90 -31.25 69.50
CA GLY A 477 -31.18 -30.73 69.02
C GLY A 477 -31.47 -31.09 67.55
N GLU A 478 -32.64 -30.67 67.06
CA GLU A 478 -32.98 -30.76 65.64
C GLU A 478 -32.47 -29.51 64.91
N HIS A 479 -31.76 -29.71 63.79
CA HIS A 479 -31.18 -28.66 62.97
C HIS A 479 -31.57 -28.85 61.50
N SER A 480 -32.03 -27.81 60.80
CA SER A 480 -32.24 -27.86 59.34
C SER A 480 -30.93 -27.60 58.61
N ILE A 481 -30.43 -28.61 57.89
CA ILE A 481 -29.18 -28.53 57.15
C ILE A 481 -29.51 -28.37 55.67
N ARG A 482 -29.20 -27.20 55.11
CA ARG A 482 -29.44 -26.88 53.70
C ARG A 482 -28.12 -26.64 52.98
N VAL A 483 -27.93 -27.34 51.86
CA VAL A 483 -26.79 -27.21 50.95
C VAL A 483 -27.32 -26.75 49.60
N GLU A 484 -26.79 -25.64 49.09
CA GLU A 484 -27.22 -25.05 47.82
C GLU A 484 -26.04 -24.56 46.98
N ARG A 485 -26.20 -24.59 45.64
CA ARG A 485 -25.22 -24.06 44.69
C ARG A 485 -25.96 -23.48 43.49
N THR A 486 -25.58 -22.30 43.02
CA THR A 486 -26.21 -21.66 41.85
C THR A 486 -26.14 -22.57 40.62
N GLY A 487 -27.28 -22.80 39.95
CA GLY A 487 -27.42 -23.75 38.84
C GLY A 487 -27.86 -25.16 39.26
N PHE A 488 -27.89 -25.45 40.56
CA PHE A 488 -28.25 -26.75 41.12
C PHE A 488 -29.48 -26.65 42.03
N GLN A 489 -30.23 -27.74 42.12
CA GLN A 489 -31.34 -27.87 43.06
C GLN A 489 -30.80 -27.89 44.50
N SER A 490 -31.24 -26.96 45.34
CA SER A 490 -30.89 -26.95 46.77
C SER A 490 -31.47 -28.16 47.49
N ARG A 491 -30.68 -28.81 48.36
CA ARG A 491 -31.13 -29.94 49.17
C ARG A 491 -31.13 -29.54 50.65
N GLU A 492 -32.23 -29.83 51.34
CA GLU A 492 -32.43 -29.50 52.76
C GLU A 492 -32.88 -30.77 53.51
N GLU A 493 -32.26 -31.04 54.65
CA GLU A 493 -32.50 -32.24 55.49
C GLU A 493 -32.41 -31.87 56.97
N THR A 494 -33.41 -32.26 57.76
CA THR A 494 -33.36 -32.09 59.22
C THR A 494 -32.47 -33.17 59.85
N VAL A 495 -31.46 -32.74 60.60
CA VAL A 495 -30.53 -33.62 61.33
C VAL A 495 -30.73 -33.43 62.83
N VAL A 496 -30.97 -34.53 63.54
CA VAL A 496 -30.96 -34.55 65.01
C VAL A 496 -29.53 -34.79 65.46
N ALA A 497 -28.86 -33.77 65.99
CA ALA A 497 -27.54 -33.88 66.56
C ALA A 497 -27.62 -34.20 68.07
N ALA A 498 -26.65 -34.96 68.57
CA ALA A 498 -26.55 -35.35 69.98
C ALA A 498 -25.13 -35.09 70.51
N ALA A 499 -25.02 -34.79 71.80
CA ALA A 499 -23.76 -34.41 72.44
C ALA A 499 -22.72 -35.55 72.37
N GLY A 500 -21.56 -35.29 71.76
CA GLY A 500 -20.49 -36.27 71.57
C GLY A 500 -20.72 -37.28 70.44
N GLU A 501 -21.85 -37.22 69.74
CA GLU A 501 -22.13 -38.09 68.60
C GLU A 501 -21.54 -37.52 67.30
N ARG A 502 -21.04 -38.39 66.43
CA ARG A 502 -20.69 -38.03 65.05
C ARG A 502 -21.66 -38.67 64.07
N GLN A 503 -22.23 -37.85 63.19
CA GLN A 503 -23.07 -38.30 62.08
C GLN A 503 -22.47 -37.84 60.76
N ASP A 504 -22.55 -38.70 59.75
CA ASP A 504 -22.20 -38.36 58.38
C ASP A 504 -23.51 -38.21 57.56
N ARG A 505 -23.58 -37.20 56.69
CA ARG A 505 -24.69 -36.96 55.76
C ARG A 505 -24.18 -36.56 54.38
N SER A 506 -24.98 -36.85 53.36
CA SER A 506 -24.65 -36.58 51.96
C SER A 506 -25.71 -35.74 51.29
N PHE A 507 -25.28 -34.67 50.62
CA PHE A 507 -26.10 -33.72 49.90
C PHE A 507 -25.62 -33.65 48.44
N PRO A 508 -25.89 -34.69 47.64
CA PRO A 508 -25.68 -34.62 46.20
C PRO A 508 -26.64 -33.57 45.62
N LEU A 509 -26.12 -32.67 44.79
CA LEU A 509 -26.91 -31.61 44.17
C LEU A 509 -27.13 -31.92 42.68
N ALA A 510 -28.40 -32.03 42.27
CA ALA A 510 -28.75 -32.23 40.87
C ALA A 510 -28.64 -30.90 40.09
N LEU A 511 -28.13 -30.95 38.86
CA LEU A 511 -28.15 -29.80 37.95
C LEU A 511 -29.59 -29.44 37.59
N GLU A 512 -29.98 -28.20 37.86
CA GLU A 512 -31.27 -27.64 37.43
C GLU A 512 -31.12 -26.87 36.12
N ARG A 513 -30.00 -26.15 35.96
CA ARG A 513 -29.73 -25.26 34.83
C ARG A 513 -28.25 -25.30 34.44
N ILE A 514 -27.98 -25.14 33.15
CA ILE A 514 -26.63 -25.12 32.58
C ILE A 514 -26.38 -23.80 31.85
N GLN A 515 -25.10 -23.44 31.72
CA GLN A 515 -24.64 -22.33 30.89
C GLN A 515 -24.17 -22.88 29.54
N LEU A 516 -24.91 -22.56 28.47
CA LEU A 516 -24.59 -23.02 27.12
C LEU A 516 -23.56 -22.07 26.49
N ILE A 517 -22.38 -22.61 26.18
CA ILE A 517 -21.29 -21.92 25.49
C ILE A 517 -21.38 -22.22 24.00
N VAL A 518 -21.64 -21.19 23.19
CA VAL A 518 -21.66 -21.28 21.73
C VAL A 518 -20.43 -20.59 21.17
N LEU A 519 -19.66 -21.26 20.31
CA LEU A 519 -18.50 -20.68 19.62
C LEU A 519 -18.82 -20.37 18.15
N SER A 520 -18.27 -19.28 17.62
CA SER A 520 -18.55 -18.78 16.27
C SER A 520 -17.32 -18.14 15.62
N LYS A 521 -17.20 -18.27 14.29
CA LYS A 521 -16.34 -17.41 13.46
C LYS A 521 -17.06 -16.15 12.97
N THR A 522 -18.39 -16.17 12.96
CA THR A 522 -19.21 -15.03 12.58
C THR A 522 -19.36 -14.10 13.80
N PRO A 523 -18.85 -12.85 13.76
CA PRO A 523 -19.04 -11.89 14.84
C PRO A 523 -20.51 -11.53 14.96
N ASN A 524 -20.98 -11.26 16.18
CA ASN A 524 -22.35 -10.81 16.46
C ASN A 524 -23.40 -11.80 15.90
N LEU A 525 -23.13 -13.10 16.05
CA LEU A 525 -24.07 -14.16 15.70
C LEU A 525 -25.14 -14.25 16.79
N GLN A 526 -26.40 -14.04 16.43
CA GLN A 526 -27.52 -14.13 17.35
C GLN A 526 -27.91 -15.60 17.55
N VAL A 527 -28.10 -16.00 18.81
CA VAL A 527 -28.52 -17.35 19.17
C VAL A 527 -29.97 -17.32 19.67
N PHE A 528 -30.83 -18.05 18.98
CA PHE A 528 -32.25 -18.17 19.29
C PHE A 528 -32.55 -19.56 19.87
N ILE A 529 -33.33 -19.59 20.94
CA ILE A 529 -33.84 -20.81 21.59
C ILE A 529 -35.34 -20.59 21.82
N GLU A 530 -36.18 -21.53 21.36
CA GLU A 530 -37.65 -21.37 21.34
C GLU A 530 -38.09 -20.09 20.59
N GLU A 531 -37.45 -19.79 19.46
CA GLU A 531 -37.59 -18.57 18.65
C GLU A 531 -37.35 -17.23 19.37
N LYS A 532 -36.87 -17.24 20.61
CA LYS A 532 -36.45 -16.04 21.35
C LYS A 532 -34.94 -15.91 21.29
N GLN A 533 -34.41 -14.72 20.97
CA GLN A 533 -32.99 -14.45 21.11
C GLN A 533 -32.58 -14.60 22.58
N ARG A 534 -31.59 -15.46 22.86
CA ARG A 534 -31.07 -15.73 24.20
C ARG A 534 -29.63 -15.29 24.41
N GLY A 535 -28.92 -14.97 23.34
CA GLY A 535 -27.56 -14.46 23.39
C GLY A 535 -27.05 -14.00 22.03
N GLU A 536 -25.87 -13.39 22.04
CA GLU A 536 -25.13 -12.93 20.86
C GLU A 536 -23.65 -13.20 21.07
N THR A 537 -22.90 -13.55 20.01
CA THR A 537 -21.49 -13.94 20.15
C THR A 537 -20.53 -12.75 20.13
N GLU A 538 -19.88 -12.49 21.26
CA GLU A 538 -18.89 -11.44 21.46
C GLU A 538 -17.44 -11.99 21.41
N PRO A 539 -16.40 -11.14 21.20
CA PRO A 539 -15.00 -11.58 21.27
C PRO A 539 -14.65 -12.24 22.61
N LEU A 540 -13.82 -13.29 22.60
CA LEU A 540 -13.43 -14.03 23.81
C LEU A 540 -12.97 -13.12 24.96
N ALA A 541 -12.12 -12.12 24.68
CA ALA A 541 -11.61 -11.20 25.69
C ALA A 541 -12.73 -10.42 26.43
N SER A 542 -13.77 -9.98 25.72
CA SER A 542 -14.91 -9.27 26.31
C SER A 542 -15.70 -10.15 27.27
N VAL A 543 -15.81 -11.44 26.96
CA VAL A 543 -16.51 -12.42 27.79
C VAL A 543 -15.68 -12.80 29.02
N GLU A 544 -14.39 -13.08 28.85
CA GLU A 544 -13.50 -13.49 29.95
C GLU A 544 -13.46 -12.49 31.10
N VAL A 545 -13.49 -11.18 30.80
CA VAL A 545 -13.50 -10.11 31.81
C VAL A 545 -14.71 -10.22 32.75
N ARG A 546 -15.87 -10.68 32.24
CA ARG A 546 -17.12 -10.80 33.01
C ARG A 546 -17.26 -12.12 33.78
N LEU A 547 -16.38 -13.10 33.53
CA LEU A 547 -16.40 -14.41 34.21
C LEU A 547 -15.62 -14.39 35.53
N THR A 548 -16.09 -15.18 36.50
CA THR A 548 -15.36 -15.44 37.75
C THR A 548 -14.03 -16.17 37.47
N PRO A 549 -13.03 -16.10 38.38
CA PRO A 549 -11.75 -16.78 38.19
C PRO A 549 -11.88 -18.30 37.96
N SER A 550 -12.82 -18.98 38.63
CA SER A 550 -13.05 -20.43 38.42
C SER A 550 -13.61 -20.70 37.02
N LEU A 551 -14.70 -20.01 36.63
CA LEU A 551 -15.34 -20.20 35.33
C LEU A 551 -14.42 -19.81 34.17
N ARG A 552 -13.60 -18.76 34.31
CA ARG A 552 -12.57 -18.38 33.32
C ARG A 552 -11.53 -19.48 33.16
N THR A 553 -11.08 -20.10 34.25
CA THR A 553 -10.11 -21.19 34.23
C THR A 553 -10.69 -22.44 33.58
N THR A 554 -11.92 -22.84 33.95
CA THR A 554 -12.64 -23.96 33.36
C THR A 554 -12.91 -23.74 31.87
N LEU A 555 -13.35 -22.54 31.46
CA LEU A 555 -13.57 -22.19 30.06
C LEU A 555 -12.28 -22.31 29.24
N ARG A 556 -11.15 -21.78 29.73
CA ARG A 556 -9.85 -21.90 29.04
C ARG A 556 -9.44 -23.36 28.84
N ALA A 557 -9.54 -24.18 29.88
CA ALA A 557 -9.26 -25.62 29.79
C ALA A 557 -10.19 -26.33 28.79
N MET A 558 -11.46 -25.93 28.70
CA MET A 558 -12.41 -26.48 27.71
C MET A 558 -12.06 -26.07 26.27
N LEU A 559 -11.63 -24.83 26.03
CA LEU A 559 -11.19 -24.36 24.71
C LEU A 559 -9.88 -25.02 24.27
N GLU A 560 -8.95 -25.22 25.20
CA GLU A 560 -7.69 -25.94 24.99
C GLU A 560 -7.95 -27.42 24.64
N GLN A 561 -8.81 -28.11 25.40
CA GLN A 561 -9.23 -29.49 25.10
C GLN A 561 -9.93 -29.62 23.74
N ALA A 562 -10.65 -28.58 23.29
CA ALA A 562 -11.28 -28.53 21.98
C ALA A 562 -10.32 -28.11 20.84
N ASN A 563 -9.06 -27.78 21.15
CA ASN A 563 -8.07 -27.23 20.21
C ASN A 563 -8.56 -25.97 19.46
N VAL A 564 -9.26 -25.07 20.17
CA VAL A 564 -9.82 -23.84 19.61
C VAL A 564 -9.05 -22.61 20.14
N SER A 565 -8.36 -21.92 19.24
CA SER A 565 -7.65 -20.67 19.55
C SER A 565 -7.61 -19.70 18.37
N GLY A 566 -7.51 -18.39 18.64
CA GLY A 566 -7.20 -17.37 17.63
C GLY A 566 -7.90 -16.03 17.88
N PRO A 567 -7.41 -14.93 17.28
CA PRO A 567 -7.92 -13.57 17.53
C PRO A 567 -9.32 -13.29 16.95
N GLY A 568 -9.84 -14.19 16.09
CA GLY A 568 -11.19 -14.10 15.51
C GLY A 568 -12.23 -15.00 16.18
N LEU A 569 -11.98 -15.49 17.40
CA LEU A 569 -12.90 -16.35 18.13
C LEU A 569 -13.97 -15.52 18.87
N HIS A 570 -15.23 -15.73 18.50
CA HIS A 570 -16.38 -15.19 19.22
C HIS A 570 -17.10 -16.30 20.00
N LEU A 571 -17.65 -15.97 21.18
CA LEU A 571 -18.56 -16.83 21.91
C LEU A 571 -19.78 -16.10 22.49
N ALA A 572 -20.87 -16.83 22.66
CA ALA A 572 -21.99 -16.44 23.51
C ALA A 572 -22.02 -17.35 24.75
N VAL A 573 -22.25 -16.76 25.92
CA VAL A 573 -22.60 -17.49 27.15
C VAL A 573 -24.09 -17.30 27.36
N ILE A 574 -24.86 -18.36 27.19
CA ILE A 574 -26.32 -18.33 27.35
C ILE A 574 -26.65 -18.92 28.72
N PRO A 575 -27.08 -18.09 29.69
CA PRO A 575 -27.36 -18.55 31.05
C PRO A 575 -28.68 -19.30 31.15
N ASP A 576 -28.89 -19.95 32.29
CA ASP A 576 -30.19 -20.47 32.74
C ASP A 576 -30.90 -21.45 31.79
N LEU A 577 -30.17 -22.17 30.94
CA LEU A 577 -30.78 -23.19 30.08
C LEU A 577 -31.25 -24.35 30.98
N PRO A 578 -32.56 -24.64 31.08
CA PRO A 578 -33.07 -25.63 32.02
C PRO A 578 -32.70 -27.03 31.58
N VAL A 579 -32.27 -27.87 32.54
CA VAL A 579 -32.04 -29.30 32.31
C VAL A 579 -33.39 -29.98 32.13
N ARG A 580 -33.80 -30.13 30.87
CA ARG A 580 -34.94 -30.95 30.45
C ARG A 580 -34.40 -32.05 29.53
N SER A 581 -34.80 -33.30 29.76
CA SER A 581 -34.32 -34.49 29.04
C SER A 581 -34.83 -34.54 27.59
N GLN A 582 -34.42 -33.58 26.76
CA GLN A 582 -34.86 -33.38 25.38
C GLN A 582 -33.75 -32.77 24.52
N THR A 583 -33.93 -32.88 23.20
CA THR A 583 -33.12 -32.18 22.21
C THR A 583 -33.56 -30.71 22.13
N VAL A 584 -32.64 -29.77 22.39
CA VAL A 584 -32.92 -28.32 22.30
C VAL A 584 -32.54 -27.80 20.92
N PRO A 585 -33.50 -27.34 20.08
CA PRO A 585 -33.17 -26.69 18.82
C PRO A 585 -32.58 -25.30 19.07
N LEU A 586 -31.45 -25.02 18.42
CA LEU A 586 -30.74 -23.75 18.45
C LEU A 586 -30.72 -23.18 17.04
N ARG A 587 -31.38 -22.04 16.83
CA ARG A 587 -31.34 -21.32 15.55
C ARG A 587 -30.30 -20.20 15.65
N PHE A 588 -29.39 -20.16 14.69
CA PHE A 588 -28.33 -19.18 14.56
C PHE A 588 -28.64 -18.29 13.36
N ALA A 589 -28.64 -16.98 13.56
CA ALA A 589 -28.87 -16.01 12.50
C ALA A 589 -28.08 -14.73 12.77
N LYS A 590 -28.10 -13.82 11.80
CA LYS A 590 -27.54 -12.49 11.94
C LYS A 590 -28.37 -11.51 11.13
N ASP A 591 -29.07 -10.61 11.80
CA ASP A 591 -29.89 -9.60 11.15
C ASP A 591 -29.08 -8.74 10.17
N ASN A 592 -29.71 -8.38 9.05
CA ASN A 592 -29.14 -7.59 7.95
C ASN A 592 -27.83 -8.15 7.35
N ALA A 593 -27.50 -9.42 7.58
CA ALA A 593 -26.43 -10.12 6.89
C ALA A 593 -27.00 -11.01 5.79
N ASN A 594 -26.31 -11.06 4.65
CA ASN A 594 -26.64 -11.94 3.52
C ASN A 594 -26.22 -13.40 3.81
N LEU A 595 -26.68 -13.95 4.93
CA LEU A 595 -26.30 -15.25 5.48
C LEU A 595 -27.56 -16.09 5.79
N GLN A 596 -27.55 -17.36 5.38
CA GLN A 596 -28.62 -18.31 5.66
C GLN A 596 -28.67 -18.64 7.16
N PRO A 597 -29.84 -18.53 7.82
CA PRO A 597 -30.00 -19.02 9.18
C PRO A 597 -29.73 -20.52 9.27
N ARG A 598 -28.98 -20.94 10.29
CA ARG A 598 -28.62 -22.35 10.51
C ARG A 598 -29.33 -22.85 11.77
N VAL A 599 -29.96 -24.02 11.69
CA VAL A 599 -30.54 -24.70 12.85
C VAL A 599 -29.69 -25.90 13.19
N LEU A 600 -29.23 -25.99 14.44
CA LEU A 600 -28.59 -27.16 15.01
C LEU A 600 -29.36 -27.58 16.27
N SER A 601 -28.96 -28.68 16.89
CA SER A 601 -29.67 -29.28 18.01
C SER A 601 -28.70 -29.74 19.10
N ALA A 602 -28.94 -29.32 20.34
CA ALA A 602 -28.21 -29.80 21.51
C ALA A 602 -28.93 -31.00 22.14
N GLY A 603 -28.37 -32.19 21.99
CA GLY A 603 -28.82 -33.38 22.71
C GLY A 603 -28.19 -33.42 24.11
N ILE A 604 -28.99 -33.24 25.14
CA ILE A 604 -28.53 -33.30 26.55
C ILE A 604 -28.80 -34.72 27.06
N THR A 605 -27.76 -35.55 27.17
CA THR A 605 -27.83 -36.92 27.72
C THR A 605 -27.38 -36.95 29.18
N GLU A 606 -27.79 -37.97 29.95
CA GLU A 606 -27.34 -38.16 31.34
C GLU A 606 -25.80 -38.19 31.47
N THR A 607 -25.10 -38.88 30.55
CA THR A 607 -23.63 -38.90 30.50
C THR A 607 -23.02 -37.52 30.30
N LEU A 608 -23.65 -36.67 29.50
CA LEU A 608 -23.21 -35.30 29.27
C LEU A 608 -23.53 -34.40 30.46
N LEU A 609 -24.63 -34.64 31.19
CA LEU A 609 -24.96 -33.92 32.42
C LEU A 609 -23.90 -34.15 33.51
N ASP A 610 -23.37 -35.36 33.66
CA ASP A 610 -22.27 -35.62 34.60
C ASP A 610 -20.97 -34.91 34.20
N GLU A 611 -20.63 -34.85 32.91
CA GLU A 611 -19.52 -34.02 32.43
C GLU A 611 -19.73 -32.53 32.72
N ILE A 612 -20.95 -32.01 32.49
CA ILE A 612 -21.30 -30.61 32.76
C ILE A 612 -21.25 -30.32 34.27
N ARG A 613 -21.62 -31.29 35.11
CA ARG A 613 -21.53 -31.20 36.58
C ARG A 613 -20.10 -30.98 37.04
N GLY A 614 -19.16 -31.75 36.48
CA GLY A 614 -17.72 -31.59 36.71
C GLY A 614 -17.14 -30.27 36.19
N ARG A 615 -17.81 -29.60 35.25
CA ARG A 615 -17.43 -28.31 34.65
C ARG A 615 -18.19 -27.11 35.23
N GLU A 616 -18.62 -27.20 36.49
CA GLU A 616 -19.35 -26.13 37.20
C GLU A 616 -20.69 -25.69 36.54
N GLY A 617 -21.27 -26.51 35.67
CA GLY A 617 -22.47 -26.15 34.90
C GLY A 617 -22.20 -25.60 33.49
N LEU A 618 -20.94 -25.49 33.05
CA LEU A 618 -20.57 -25.04 31.71
C LEU A 618 -20.73 -26.17 30.68
N PHE A 619 -21.51 -25.93 29.63
CA PHE A 619 -21.71 -26.85 28.51
C PHE A 619 -21.18 -26.25 27.21
N LEU A 620 -20.09 -26.83 26.66
CA LEU A 620 -19.57 -26.44 25.35
C LEU A 620 -20.39 -27.07 24.22
N PHE A 621 -21.14 -26.24 23.51
CA PHE A 621 -21.94 -26.67 22.38
C PHE A 621 -21.08 -27.19 21.21
N ASN A 622 -21.66 -28.09 20.42
CA ASN A 622 -21.06 -28.67 19.21
C ASN A 622 -19.63 -29.24 19.39
N ARG A 623 -19.28 -29.67 20.62
CA ARG A 623 -17.92 -30.14 20.99
C ARG A 623 -16.79 -29.14 20.65
N GLY A 624 -17.10 -27.85 20.59
CA GLY A 624 -16.16 -26.78 20.25
C GLY A 624 -16.02 -26.49 18.76
N GLU A 625 -16.71 -27.21 17.87
CA GLU A 625 -16.77 -26.85 16.45
C GLU A 625 -17.44 -25.47 16.26
N LEU A 626 -16.73 -24.58 15.57
CA LEU A 626 -17.14 -23.20 15.36
C LEU A 626 -18.33 -23.08 14.41
N ILE A 627 -19.38 -22.39 14.85
CA ILE A 627 -20.53 -22.09 14.00
C ILE A 627 -20.13 -21.08 12.94
N ALA A 628 -20.55 -21.39 11.71
CA ALA A 628 -20.54 -20.52 10.56
C ALA A 628 -21.90 -20.63 9.86
N LEU A 629 -22.38 -19.50 9.34
CA LEU A 629 -23.55 -19.42 8.46
C LEU A 629 -23.08 -19.39 7.00
N ASP A 630 -23.78 -20.09 6.13
CA ASP A 630 -23.52 -20.06 4.69
C ASP A 630 -24.05 -18.75 4.07
N PRO A 631 -23.39 -18.16 3.06
CA PRO A 631 -23.93 -16.99 2.39
C PRO A 631 -25.24 -17.31 1.67
N MET A 632 -26.20 -16.39 1.74
CA MET A 632 -27.36 -16.41 0.84
C MET A 632 -26.87 -16.19 -0.59
N ALA A 633 -27.47 -16.90 -1.54
CA ALA A 633 -27.14 -16.79 -2.95
C ALA A 633 -28.41 -16.59 -3.80
N GLY A 634 -28.22 -15.91 -4.94
CA GLY A 634 -29.14 -15.95 -6.07
C GLY A 634 -28.48 -16.70 -7.24
N THR A 635 -29.16 -16.68 -8.38
CA THR A 635 -28.62 -17.13 -9.67
C THR A 635 -28.39 -15.93 -10.57
N LEU A 636 -27.20 -15.83 -11.15
CA LEU A 636 -26.88 -14.86 -12.20
C LEU A 636 -26.77 -15.61 -13.54
N GLU A 637 -27.59 -15.20 -14.50
CA GLU A 637 -27.53 -15.64 -15.88
C GLU A 637 -27.03 -14.48 -16.76
N VAL A 638 -25.98 -14.68 -17.54
CA VAL A 638 -25.41 -13.64 -18.42
C VAL A 638 -25.22 -14.20 -19.82
N GLY A 639 -25.96 -13.64 -20.78
CA GLY A 639 -25.74 -13.84 -22.21
C GLY A 639 -25.07 -12.63 -22.85
N SER A 640 -24.56 -12.81 -24.08
CA SER A 640 -24.12 -11.72 -24.96
C SER A 640 -24.20 -12.18 -26.42
N PRO A 641 -24.27 -11.26 -27.41
CA PRO A 641 -24.31 -11.62 -28.84
C PRO A 641 -23.11 -12.45 -29.31
N THR A 642 -21.99 -12.37 -28.61
CA THR A 642 -20.79 -13.20 -28.84
C THR A 642 -20.54 -14.07 -27.61
N ALA A 643 -20.40 -15.39 -27.79
CA ALA A 643 -20.01 -16.31 -26.73
C ALA A 643 -18.51 -16.17 -26.39
N GLY A 644 -18.12 -16.54 -25.17
CA GLY A 644 -16.74 -16.48 -24.70
C GLY A 644 -16.34 -15.14 -24.05
N ALA A 645 -17.25 -14.17 -23.95
CA ALA A 645 -16.96 -12.89 -23.29
C ALA A 645 -16.75 -13.11 -21.78
N THR A 646 -15.61 -12.68 -21.24
CA THR A 646 -15.26 -12.84 -19.82
C THR A 646 -16.16 -11.97 -18.94
N ILE A 647 -16.75 -12.57 -17.90
CA ILE A 647 -17.63 -11.88 -16.96
C ILE A 647 -16.89 -11.68 -15.64
N LEU A 648 -16.90 -10.43 -15.16
CA LEU A 648 -16.35 -10.00 -13.89
C LEU A 648 -17.48 -9.46 -13.00
N LEU A 649 -17.47 -9.76 -11.71
CA LEU A 649 -18.23 -9.04 -10.68
C LEU A 649 -17.24 -8.40 -9.71
N ASP A 650 -17.34 -7.09 -9.49
CA ASP A 650 -16.41 -6.31 -8.65
C ASP A 650 -14.93 -6.58 -8.98
N ALA A 651 -14.64 -6.64 -10.28
CA ALA A 651 -13.35 -7.02 -10.89
C ALA A 651 -12.85 -8.46 -10.61
N GLN A 652 -13.63 -9.34 -9.97
CA GLN A 652 -13.34 -10.77 -9.89
C GLN A 652 -13.98 -11.54 -11.05
N LYS A 653 -13.18 -12.32 -11.80
CA LYS A 653 -13.68 -13.18 -12.87
C LYS A 653 -14.54 -14.32 -12.33
N ILE A 654 -15.78 -14.42 -12.81
CA ILE A 654 -16.74 -15.48 -12.44
C ILE A 654 -17.01 -16.48 -13.56
N GLY A 655 -16.66 -16.17 -14.82
CA GLY A 655 -16.87 -17.08 -15.94
C GLY A 655 -16.73 -16.41 -17.30
N VAL A 656 -17.37 -17.01 -18.31
CA VAL A 656 -17.53 -16.47 -19.67
C VAL A 656 -18.97 -16.66 -20.14
N THR A 657 -19.46 -15.82 -21.07
CA THR A 657 -20.82 -15.94 -21.63
C THR A 657 -20.96 -17.14 -22.59
N PRO A 658 -22.14 -17.79 -22.66
CA PRO A 658 -23.25 -17.67 -21.72
C PRO A 658 -22.89 -18.31 -20.36
N LEU A 659 -23.16 -17.60 -19.27
CA LEU A 659 -22.93 -18.07 -17.90
C LEU A 659 -24.26 -18.26 -17.17
N LYS A 660 -24.34 -19.32 -16.37
CA LYS A 660 -25.32 -19.48 -15.30
C LYS A 660 -24.56 -19.88 -14.04
N ALA A 661 -24.52 -18.99 -13.06
CA ALA A 661 -23.73 -19.18 -11.84
C ALA A 661 -24.56 -18.86 -10.58
N SER A 662 -24.29 -19.56 -9.49
CA SER A 662 -24.77 -19.14 -8.17
C SER A 662 -23.84 -18.06 -7.64
N VAL A 663 -24.40 -16.92 -7.25
CA VAL A 663 -23.67 -15.74 -6.80
C VAL A 663 -24.22 -15.30 -5.46
N GLY A 664 -23.35 -14.85 -4.55
CA GLY A 664 -23.77 -14.30 -3.26
C GLY A 664 -24.78 -13.16 -3.42
N VAL A 665 -25.61 -12.96 -2.41
CA VAL A 665 -26.55 -11.84 -2.37
C VAL A 665 -25.77 -10.55 -2.11
N GLY A 666 -26.07 -9.50 -2.86
CA GLY A 666 -25.33 -8.24 -2.82
C GLY A 666 -25.53 -7.35 -4.05
N LYS A 667 -24.94 -6.17 -4.01
CA LYS A 667 -24.83 -5.25 -5.15
C LYS A 667 -23.42 -5.32 -5.71
N TYR A 668 -23.32 -5.61 -7.00
CA TYR A 668 -22.07 -5.82 -7.72
C TYR A 668 -21.97 -4.87 -8.91
N GLN A 669 -20.77 -4.43 -9.25
CA GLN A 669 -20.45 -3.89 -10.57
C GLN A 669 -20.06 -5.03 -11.50
N MET A 670 -20.96 -5.39 -12.42
CA MET A 670 -20.70 -6.39 -13.43
C MET A 670 -20.03 -5.76 -14.65
N VAL A 671 -18.96 -6.38 -15.13
CA VAL A 671 -18.31 -6.05 -16.41
C VAL A 671 -18.26 -7.31 -17.27
N VAL A 672 -18.68 -7.20 -18.53
CA VAL A 672 -18.51 -8.24 -19.54
C VAL A 672 -17.51 -7.73 -20.58
N LEU A 673 -16.40 -8.44 -20.72
CA LEU A 673 -15.26 -8.11 -21.57
C LEU A 673 -15.14 -9.10 -22.72
N HIS A 674 -15.06 -8.61 -23.94
CA HIS A 674 -14.66 -9.40 -25.11
C HIS A 674 -13.66 -8.60 -25.93
N ASP A 675 -12.94 -9.26 -26.83
CA ASP A 675 -12.10 -8.54 -27.80
C ASP A 675 -12.92 -7.55 -28.63
N LEU A 676 -14.18 -7.89 -28.94
CA LEU A 676 -15.12 -7.07 -29.72
C LEU A 676 -15.64 -5.80 -29.02
N GLY A 677 -15.60 -5.75 -27.69
CA GLY A 677 -16.27 -4.69 -26.94
C GLY A 677 -16.43 -4.97 -25.45
N LYS A 678 -17.09 -4.04 -24.77
CA LYS A 678 -17.34 -4.10 -23.33
C LYS A 678 -18.78 -3.72 -22.99
N PHE A 679 -19.32 -4.37 -21.98
CA PHE A 679 -20.56 -4.00 -21.31
C PHE A 679 -20.30 -3.83 -19.80
N THR A 680 -20.99 -2.90 -19.16
CA THR A 680 -20.90 -2.66 -17.71
C THR A 680 -22.29 -2.36 -17.16
N ALA A 681 -22.66 -2.97 -16.04
CA ALA A 681 -23.93 -2.72 -15.36
C ALA A 681 -23.80 -2.92 -13.84
N ALA A 682 -24.55 -2.15 -13.06
CA ALA A 682 -24.79 -2.47 -11.66
C ALA A 682 -25.83 -3.60 -11.59
N VAL A 683 -25.54 -4.64 -10.81
CA VAL A 683 -26.38 -5.84 -10.66
C VAL A 683 -26.66 -6.07 -9.18
N GLU A 684 -27.93 -6.18 -8.80
CA GLU A 684 -28.35 -6.54 -7.44
C GLU A 684 -28.84 -7.99 -7.43
N ILE A 685 -28.08 -8.89 -6.81
CA ILE A 685 -28.45 -10.30 -6.62
C ILE A 685 -29.21 -10.42 -5.30
N LYS A 686 -30.43 -10.97 -5.34
CA LYS A 686 -31.30 -11.21 -4.17
C LYS A 686 -31.44 -12.70 -3.86
N PRO A 687 -31.79 -13.09 -2.62
CA PRO A 687 -31.81 -14.50 -2.23
C PRO A 687 -32.81 -15.29 -3.07
N ASN A 688 -32.37 -16.43 -3.62
CA ASN A 688 -33.15 -17.33 -4.47
C ASN A 688 -33.75 -16.70 -5.75
N GLU A 689 -33.39 -15.47 -6.10
CA GLU A 689 -33.81 -14.82 -7.36
C GLU A 689 -32.90 -15.23 -8.51
N THR A 690 -33.42 -15.28 -9.74
CA THR A 690 -32.59 -15.40 -10.96
C THR A 690 -32.55 -14.04 -11.66
N VAL A 691 -31.38 -13.44 -11.73
CA VAL A 691 -31.13 -12.20 -12.47
C VAL A 691 -30.53 -12.56 -13.82
N THR A 692 -31.27 -12.28 -14.90
CA THR A 692 -30.82 -12.54 -16.28
C THR A 692 -30.42 -11.24 -16.96
N ILE A 693 -29.18 -11.16 -17.45
CA ILE A 693 -28.63 -10.02 -18.18
C ILE A 693 -28.27 -10.45 -19.61
N GLN A 694 -28.70 -9.67 -20.60
CA GLN A 694 -28.17 -9.75 -21.97
C GLN A 694 -27.19 -8.58 -22.18
N ALA A 695 -25.91 -8.89 -22.21
CA ALA A 695 -24.83 -7.91 -22.31
C ALA A 695 -24.58 -7.54 -23.78
N GLU A 696 -25.16 -6.42 -24.21
CA GLU A 696 -24.85 -5.79 -25.49
C GLU A 696 -23.45 -5.16 -25.44
N LEU A 697 -22.48 -5.82 -26.07
CA LEU A 697 -21.09 -5.38 -26.10
C LEU A 697 -20.96 -4.09 -26.94
N LYS A 698 -20.56 -2.99 -26.30
CA LYS A 698 -20.32 -1.72 -27.00
C LYS A 698 -18.94 -1.70 -27.65
N PRO A 699 -18.80 -1.09 -28.84
CA PRO A 699 -17.54 -0.99 -29.58
C PRO A 699 -16.41 -0.37 -28.74
N HIS A 700 -15.17 -0.80 -28.98
CA HIS A 700 -14.01 -0.17 -28.35
C HIS A 700 -13.63 1.18 -28.99
N VAL A 701 -13.91 1.39 -30.30
CA VAL A 701 -13.61 2.65 -31.03
C VAL A 701 -14.88 3.25 -31.63
N ALA A 702 -15.13 4.54 -31.37
CA ALA A 702 -16.05 5.33 -32.16
C ALA A 702 -15.28 6.11 -33.25
N PHE A 703 -15.73 6.03 -34.50
CA PHE A 703 -15.21 6.88 -35.56
C PHE A 703 -16.09 8.12 -35.72
N LEU A 704 -15.50 9.29 -35.45
CA LEU A 704 -16.22 10.56 -35.36
C LEU A 704 -16.18 11.38 -36.66
N GLY A 705 -15.57 10.82 -37.71
CA GLY A 705 -15.56 11.36 -39.08
C GLY A 705 -14.27 12.07 -39.47
N VAL A 706 -14.35 12.86 -40.54
CA VAL A 706 -13.19 13.56 -41.16
C VAL A 706 -13.42 15.07 -41.19
N LEU A 707 -12.38 15.84 -40.90
CA LEU A 707 -12.44 17.27 -40.62
C LEU A 707 -11.35 18.07 -41.33
N SER A 708 -11.59 19.36 -41.49
CA SER A 708 -10.61 20.35 -41.91
C SER A 708 -11.09 21.75 -41.49
N PRO A 709 -10.20 22.69 -41.16
CA PRO A 709 -10.58 24.10 -40.97
C PRO A 709 -10.88 24.81 -42.30
N GLU A 710 -10.38 24.30 -43.43
CA GLU A 710 -10.46 24.95 -44.76
C GLU A 710 -11.52 24.34 -45.69
N LEU A 711 -12.15 23.22 -45.32
CA LEU A 711 -13.05 22.46 -46.21
C LEU A 711 -14.45 22.27 -45.63
N ALA A 712 -15.46 22.44 -46.48
CA ALA A 712 -16.86 22.26 -46.14
C ALA A 712 -17.26 20.77 -46.03
N GLU A 713 -18.32 20.49 -45.25
CA GLU A 713 -18.78 19.12 -44.91
C GLU A 713 -19.18 18.29 -46.13
N GLU A 714 -19.67 18.91 -47.20
CA GLU A 714 -20.04 18.24 -48.44
C GLU A 714 -18.83 17.54 -49.10
N ARG A 715 -17.62 18.09 -48.93
CA ARG A 715 -16.37 17.49 -49.42
C ARG A 715 -15.80 16.41 -48.51
N LEU A 716 -16.10 16.46 -47.20
CA LEU A 716 -15.54 15.56 -46.19
C LEU A 716 -16.45 14.35 -45.91
N SER A 717 -17.76 14.47 -46.14
CA SER A 717 -18.71 13.37 -45.95
C SER A 717 -18.51 12.15 -46.88
N PRO A 718 -18.01 12.25 -48.13
CA PRO A 718 -17.65 11.08 -48.94
C PRO A 718 -16.45 10.34 -48.36
N ILE A 719 -15.39 11.07 -47.97
CA ILE A 719 -14.19 10.48 -47.37
C ILE A 719 -14.52 9.83 -46.02
N THR A 720 -15.37 10.46 -45.21
CA THR A 720 -15.88 9.89 -43.95
C THR A 720 -16.55 8.53 -44.17
N ARG A 721 -17.43 8.41 -45.18
CA ARG A 721 -18.05 7.12 -45.53
C ARG A 721 -17.02 6.10 -46.04
N GLN A 722 -16.15 6.51 -46.96
CA GLN A 722 -15.08 5.67 -47.51
C GLN A 722 -14.18 5.10 -46.40
N MET A 723 -13.75 5.94 -45.44
CA MET A 723 -12.93 5.50 -44.31
C MET A 723 -13.67 4.53 -43.40
N ASN A 724 -14.95 4.81 -43.09
CA ASN A 724 -15.76 3.91 -42.27
C ASN A 724 -15.92 2.53 -42.93
N ASP A 725 -16.21 2.49 -44.23
CA ASP A 725 -16.34 1.23 -44.97
C ASP A 725 -15.00 0.51 -45.18
N LEU A 726 -13.88 1.23 -45.24
CA LEU A 726 -12.53 0.67 -45.34
C LEU A 726 -12.03 0.11 -44.01
N LEU A 727 -12.21 0.83 -42.90
CA LEU A 727 -11.71 0.45 -41.57
C LEU A 727 -12.58 -0.62 -40.90
N ARG A 728 -13.91 -0.57 -41.05
CA ARG A 728 -14.85 -1.52 -40.42
C ARG A 728 -14.50 -3.02 -40.63
N PRO A 729 -14.15 -3.51 -41.84
CA PRO A 729 -13.75 -4.91 -42.02
C PRO A 729 -12.34 -5.24 -41.51
N LEU A 730 -11.47 -4.24 -41.33
CA LEU A 730 -10.08 -4.44 -40.89
C LEU A 730 -9.98 -4.52 -39.36
N LEU A 731 -10.73 -3.67 -38.65
CA LEU A 731 -10.73 -3.53 -37.19
C LEU A 731 -11.57 -4.61 -36.48
N GLY A 732 -11.44 -5.86 -36.90
CA GLY A 732 -12.31 -6.96 -36.48
C GLY A 732 -12.46 -7.20 -34.96
N SER A 733 -11.57 -6.71 -34.09
CA SER A 733 -11.82 -6.64 -32.64
C SER A 733 -12.30 -5.26 -32.15
N TYR A 734 -11.84 -4.18 -32.75
CA TYR A 734 -12.29 -2.83 -32.41
C TYR A 734 -13.45 -2.46 -33.33
N ILE A 735 -14.64 -3.03 -33.06
CA ILE A 735 -15.87 -2.70 -33.81
C ILE A 735 -15.95 -1.18 -33.96
N LEU A 736 -16.09 -0.72 -35.20
CA LEU A 736 -16.16 0.68 -35.54
C LEU A 736 -17.63 1.06 -35.70
N GLU A 737 -18.16 1.83 -34.75
CA GLU A 737 -19.45 2.49 -34.93
C GLU A 737 -19.19 3.95 -35.35
N SER A 738 -19.66 4.29 -36.56
CA SER A 738 -19.88 5.68 -36.96
C SER A 738 -21.30 6.04 -36.51
N PRO A 739 -21.49 6.75 -35.39
CA PRO A 739 -22.81 7.26 -35.04
C PRO A 739 -23.33 8.13 -36.18
N ASN A 740 -24.65 8.15 -36.38
CA ASN A 740 -25.27 9.12 -37.30
C ASN A 740 -24.75 10.52 -36.97
N LEU A 741 -24.45 11.32 -38.02
CA LEU A 741 -23.69 12.59 -38.00
C LEU A 741 -24.39 13.76 -37.25
N ASN A 742 -25.24 13.46 -36.27
CA ASN A 742 -25.50 14.33 -35.13
C ASN A 742 -24.20 14.46 -34.32
N ARG A 743 -23.31 15.32 -34.84
CA ARG A 743 -22.03 15.71 -34.26
C ARG A 743 -22.19 15.90 -32.76
N TYR A 744 -21.20 15.44 -31.99
CA TYR A 744 -21.08 15.84 -30.60
C TYR A 744 -21.17 17.38 -30.53
N GLU A 745 -21.97 17.93 -29.62
CA GLU A 745 -22.47 19.31 -29.77
C GLU A 745 -21.33 20.34 -29.73
N TYR A 746 -20.27 20.04 -28.99
CA TYR A 746 -19.04 20.82 -28.86
C TYR A 746 -17.88 20.29 -29.73
N TRP A 747 -18.19 19.56 -30.82
CA TRP A 747 -17.17 18.89 -31.66
C TRP A 747 -16.19 19.86 -32.32
N LYS A 748 -16.65 21.05 -32.72
CA LYS A 748 -15.76 22.09 -33.27
C LYS A 748 -14.76 22.60 -32.22
N ASP A 749 -15.23 22.84 -31.01
CA ASP A 749 -14.40 23.34 -29.90
C ASP A 749 -13.38 22.30 -29.45
N PHE A 750 -13.81 21.04 -29.34
CA PHE A 750 -12.92 19.90 -29.08
C PHE A 750 -11.82 19.80 -30.13
N VAL A 751 -12.16 19.86 -31.42
CA VAL A 751 -11.17 19.72 -32.50
C VAL A 751 -10.18 20.88 -32.52
N ALA A 752 -10.65 22.12 -32.39
CA ALA A 752 -9.78 23.31 -32.32
C ALA A 752 -8.81 23.28 -31.11
N LEU A 753 -9.17 22.54 -30.07
CA LEU A 753 -8.35 22.28 -28.89
C LEU A 753 -7.41 21.07 -29.06
N ALA A 754 -7.89 20.01 -29.71
CA ALA A 754 -7.26 18.70 -29.83
C ALA A 754 -6.29 18.56 -31.03
N SER A 755 -6.48 19.34 -32.10
CA SER A 755 -5.63 19.32 -33.31
C SER A 755 -4.41 20.25 -33.22
N ARG A 756 -4.12 20.80 -32.04
CA ARG A 756 -2.94 21.63 -31.75
C ARG A 756 -2.13 21.04 -30.59
N PRO A 757 -0.83 21.41 -30.44
CA PRO A 757 -0.06 21.02 -29.27
C PRO A 757 -0.76 21.42 -27.96
N VAL A 758 -0.96 20.45 -27.07
CA VAL A 758 -1.60 20.64 -25.76
C VAL A 758 -0.62 21.37 -24.85
N SER A 759 -0.85 22.67 -24.60
CA SER A 759 0.16 23.58 -24.06
C SER A 759 -0.03 23.93 -22.57
N SER A 760 -1.16 23.52 -21.97
CA SER A 760 -1.51 23.82 -20.59
C SER A 760 -2.31 22.71 -19.89
N GLU A 761 -2.31 22.71 -18.56
CA GLU A 761 -3.18 21.84 -17.74
C GLU A 761 -4.67 22.15 -17.92
N ASP A 762 -5.02 23.37 -18.32
CA ASP A 762 -6.39 23.75 -18.64
C ASP A 762 -6.86 23.14 -19.97
N ASP A 763 -6.00 23.14 -21.00
CA ASP A 763 -6.24 22.43 -22.25
C ASP A 763 -6.49 20.93 -21.97
N LYS A 764 -5.62 20.29 -21.17
CA LYS A 764 -5.77 18.88 -20.79
C LYS A 764 -7.14 18.59 -20.15
N LYS A 765 -7.55 19.42 -19.19
CA LYS A 765 -8.84 19.26 -18.50
C LYS A 765 -10.02 19.39 -19.46
N LYS A 766 -10.00 20.40 -20.32
CA LYS A 766 -11.05 20.63 -21.34
C LYS A 766 -11.15 19.45 -22.32
N ILE A 767 -10.02 18.96 -22.83
CA ILE A 767 -9.98 17.75 -23.68
C ILE A 767 -10.60 16.55 -22.95
N LEU A 768 -10.20 16.28 -21.70
CA LEU A 768 -10.75 15.16 -20.91
C LEU A 768 -12.26 15.28 -20.68
N VAL A 769 -12.80 16.48 -20.41
CA VAL A 769 -14.26 16.69 -20.27
C VAL A 769 -14.99 16.29 -21.56
N HIS A 770 -14.52 16.75 -22.72
CA HIS A 770 -15.11 16.36 -24.01
C HIS A 770 -15.04 14.84 -24.22
N LEU A 771 -13.90 14.21 -23.95
CA LEU A 771 -13.73 12.77 -24.15
C LEU A 771 -14.59 11.91 -23.20
N GLN A 772 -14.83 12.34 -21.96
CA GLN A 772 -15.74 11.65 -21.04
C GLN A 772 -17.20 11.78 -21.51
N GLN A 773 -17.64 12.96 -21.98
CA GLN A 773 -18.97 13.12 -22.55
C GLN A 773 -19.17 12.27 -23.82
N MET A 774 -18.14 12.14 -24.66
CA MET A 774 -18.16 11.24 -25.82
C MET A 774 -18.23 9.76 -25.38
N LYS A 775 -17.50 9.36 -24.34
CA LYS A 775 -17.57 8.01 -23.76
C LYS A 775 -18.96 7.69 -23.21
N GLU A 776 -19.61 8.63 -22.53
CA GLU A 776 -20.98 8.47 -22.05
C GLU A 776 -21.98 8.34 -23.21
N ARG A 777 -21.86 9.21 -24.22
CA ARG A 777 -22.76 9.25 -25.40
C ARG A 777 -22.62 8.04 -26.31
N TYR A 778 -21.40 7.63 -26.62
CA TYR A 778 -21.10 6.58 -27.62
C TYR A 778 -20.77 5.23 -26.97
N GLY A 779 -20.43 5.18 -25.68
CA GLY A 779 -20.02 3.96 -24.98
C GLY A 779 -18.65 3.40 -25.39
N ALA A 780 -17.92 4.09 -26.28
CA ALA A 780 -16.62 3.69 -26.78
C ALA A 780 -15.47 4.08 -25.84
N HIS A 781 -14.39 3.31 -25.88
CA HIS A 781 -13.20 3.49 -25.05
C HIS A 781 -12.06 4.23 -25.77
N MET A 782 -12.20 4.44 -27.08
CA MET A 782 -11.37 5.31 -27.91
C MET A 782 -12.21 6.12 -28.89
N MET A 783 -11.70 7.29 -29.25
CA MET A 783 -12.28 8.21 -30.22
C MET A 783 -11.30 8.41 -31.37
N LEU A 784 -11.70 8.05 -32.59
CA LEU A 784 -10.90 8.19 -33.80
C LEU A 784 -11.51 9.25 -34.71
N PHE A 785 -10.70 10.17 -35.25
CA PHE A 785 -11.11 11.05 -36.35
C PHE A 785 -9.97 11.30 -37.34
N GLY A 786 -10.34 11.62 -38.58
CA GLY A 786 -9.42 12.08 -39.62
C GLY A 786 -9.38 13.61 -39.67
N TYR A 787 -8.20 14.16 -39.94
CA TYR A 787 -7.97 15.61 -39.99
C TYR A 787 -7.08 15.98 -41.18
N PHE A 788 -7.53 16.95 -41.98
CA PHE A 788 -6.75 17.64 -42.99
C PHE A 788 -6.42 19.05 -42.49
N PRO A 789 -5.17 19.32 -42.05
CA PRO A 789 -4.78 20.64 -41.56
C PRO A 789 -5.02 21.75 -42.58
N THR A 790 -4.70 21.49 -43.84
CA THR A 790 -4.89 22.44 -44.96
C THR A 790 -5.58 21.79 -46.16
N GLN A 791 -6.08 22.61 -47.08
CA GLN A 791 -6.55 22.19 -48.39
C GLN A 791 -5.42 21.56 -49.24
N LYS A 792 -4.15 21.92 -49.01
CA LYS A 792 -2.99 21.29 -49.68
C LYS A 792 -2.87 19.81 -49.28
N ASP A 793 -3.05 19.50 -48.00
CA ASP A 793 -2.97 18.12 -47.48
C ASP A 793 -4.08 17.25 -48.08
N TYR A 794 -5.30 17.79 -48.12
CA TYR A 794 -6.45 17.17 -48.80
C TYR A 794 -6.20 16.88 -50.28
N LEU A 795 -5.62 17.84 -51.02
CA LEU A 795 -5.30 17.66 -52.44
C LEU A 795 -4.15 16.66 -52.66
N ALA A 796 -3.22 16.55 -51.71
CA ALA A 796 -2.16 15.54 -51.70
C ALA A 796 -2.65 14.15 -51.24
N GLY A 797 -3.86 14.05 -50.68
CA GLY A 797 -4.37 12.82 -50.07
C GLY A 797 -3.80 12.50 -48.68
N SER A 798 -2.95 13.37 -48.14
CA SER A 798 -2.28 13.21 -46.85
C SER A 798 -3.21 13.63 -45.71
N MET A 799 -3.54 12.71 -44.82
CA MET A 799 -4.49 12.90 -43.74
C MET A 799 -3.90 12.45 -42.41
N GLN A 800 -4.15 13.20 -41.35
CA GLN A 800 -3.76 12.80 -39.99
C GLN A 800 -4.91 12.05 -39.31
N LEU A 801 -4.62 10.89 -38.74
CA LEU A 801 -5.52 10.11 -37.90
C LEU A 801 -5.21 10.42 -36.43
N TYR A 802 -6.21 10.88 -35.70
CA TYR A 802 -6.14 11.21 -34.27
C TYR A 802 -6.90 10.16 -33.46
N LEU A 803 -6.19 9.42 -32.60
CA LEU A 803 -6.78 8.42 -31.70
C LEU A 803 -6.63 8.86 -30.24
N PHE A 804 -7.75 9.11 -29.57
CA PHE A 804 -7.80 9.46 -28.15
C PHE A 804 -8.37 8.33 -27.30
N SER A 805 -7.98 8.26 -26.02
CA SER A 805 -8.72 7.53 -24.98
C SER A 805 -9.29 8.51 -23.95
N PRO A 806 -10.49 8.29 -23.37
CA PRO A 806 -11.06 9.15 -22.32
C PRO A 806 -10.21 9.30 -21.05
N GLN A 807 -9.17 8.48 -20.90
CA GLN A 807 -8.21 8.51 -19.79
C GLN A 807 -6.97 9.37 -20.09
N ASN A 808 -6.89 9.96 -21.30
CA ASN A 808 -5.70 10.61 -21.79
C ASN A 808 -6.01 11.82 -22.69
N PRO A 809 -5.58 13.04 -22.33
CA PRO A 809 -5.78 14.23 -23.17
C PRO A 809 -4.83 14.31 -24.38
N LYS A 810 -3.90 13.37 -24.57
CA LYS A 810 -3.00 13.34 -25.74
C LYS A 810 -3.42 12.25 -26.74
N PRO A 811 -3.54 12.57 -28.03
CA PRO A 811 -3.80 11.57 -29.06
C PRO A 811 -2.54 10.79 -29.43
N ASP A 812 -2.72 9.57 -29.94
CA ASP A 812 -1.79 9.04 -30.94
C ASP A 812 -2.12 9.71 -32.28
N VAL A 813 -1.12 10.26 -32.96
CA VAL A 813 -1.28 10.90 -34.29
C VAL A 813 -0.52 10.10 -35.33
N HIS A 814 -1.17 9.72 -36.42
CA HIS A 814 -0.54 8.98 -37.51
C HIS A 814 -0.96 9.55 -38.87
N THR A 815 0.01 9.89 -39.72
CA THR A 815 -0.26 10.42 -41.07
C THR A 815 -0.38 9.28 -42.07
N VAL A 816 -1.44 9.31 -42.89
CA VAL A 816 -1.73 8.30 -43.92
C VAL A 816 -2.19 8.95 -45.22
N GLU A 817 -1.89 8.31 -46.34
CA GLU A 817 -2.63 8.52 -47.59
C GLU A 817 -3.98 7.78 -47.48
N TYR A 818 -5.09 8.51 -47.33
CA TYR A 818 -6.39 7.91 -46.98
C TYR A 818 -6.96 6.96 -48.06
N ASN A 819 -6.46 7.08 -49.30
CA ASN A 819 -6.76 6.24 -50.45
C ASN A 819 -5.78 5.06 -50.61
N ALA A 820 -4.66 5.03 -49.88
CA ALA A 820 -3.69 3.95 -49.91
C ALA A 820 -4.12 2.80 -48.98
N THR A 821 -4.86 1.83 -49.54
CA THR A 821 -5.37 0.65 -48.82
C THR A 821 -4.30 -0.07 -47.97
N ALA A 822 -3.05 -0.11 -48.42
CA ALA A 822 -1.95 -0.71 -47.67
C ALA A 822 -1.57 0.07 -46.39
N GLN A 823 -1.56 1.40 -46.44
CA GLN A 823 -1.31 2.23 -45.25
C GLN A 823 -2.47 2.16 -44.27
N MET A 824 -3.70 2.18 -44.77
CA MET A 824 -4.91 2.03 -43.95
C MET A 824 -5.01 0.63 -43.31
N ALA A 825 -4.57 -0.42 -44.01
CA ALA A 825 -4.43 -1.76 -43.45
C ALA A 825 -3.31 -1.85 -42.40
N ASP A 826 -2.19 -1.13 -42.58
CA ASP A 826 -1.14 -1.07 -41.56
C ASP A 826 -1.64 -0.36 -40.30
N TYR A 827 -2.21 0.85 -40.42
CA TYR A 827 -2.82 1.57 -39.32
C TYR A 827 -3.87 0.72 -38.59
N ALA A 828 -4.72 0.01 -39.34
CA ALA A 828 -5.69 -0.90 -38.76
C ALA A 828 -5.04 -2.05 -37.96
N ARG A 829 -3.88 -2.58 -38.35
CA ARG A 829 -3.12 -3.55 -37.54
C ARG A 829 -2.47 -2.93 -36.30
N ARG A 830 -2.05 -1.66 -36.35
CA ARG A 830 -1.49 -0.94 -35.19
C ARG A 830 -2.56 -0.57 -34.15
N LEU A 831 -3.79 -0.34 -34.62
CA LEU A 831 -4.97 -0.10 -33.79
C LEU A 831 -5.56 -1.42 -33.28
N ASP A 832 -5.70 -2.42 -34.15
CA ASP A 832 -6.25 -3.74 -33.84
C ASP A 832 -5.20 -4.66 -33.19
N ALA A 833 -5.02 -4.46 -31.89
CA ALA A 833 -4.13 -5.24 -31.04
C ALA A 833 -4.60 -6.69 -30.79
N ARG A 834 -5.26 -7.37 -31.74
CA ARG A 834 -5.54 -8.83 -31.70
C ARG A 834 -4.28 -9.69 -31.58
N SER A 835 -3.13 -9.16 -32.04
CA SER A 835 -1.81 -9.76 -31.86
C SER A 835 -1.15 -9.44 -30.52
N PHE A 836 -1.67 -8.47 -29.74
CA PHE A 836 -1.20 -8.25 -28.37
C PHE A 836 -1.88 -9.24 -27.41
N GLN A 837 -1.09 -10.19 -26.93
CA GLN A 837 -1.53 -11.22 -25.98
C GLN A 837 -0.74 -11.07 -24.68
N THR A 838 -1.10 -11.80 -23.64
CA THR A 838 -0.32 -11.82 -22.38
C THR A 838 1.14 -12.24 -22.63
N ALA A 839 1.39 -13.10 -23.63
CA ALA A 839 2.73 -13.45 -24.08
C ALA A 839 3.54 -12.25 -24.62
N SER A 840 2.88 -11.21 -25.14
CA SER A 840 3.52 -9.97 -25.62
C SER A 840 4.04 -9.07 -24.48
N LEU A 841 3.73 -9.39 -23.22
CA LEU A 841 4.43 -8.83 -22.05
C LEU A 841 5.84 -9.42 -21.86
N PHE A 842 6.23 -10.38 -22.71
CA PHE A 842 7.54 -11.02 -22.73
C PHE A 842 8.15 -10.94 -24.14
N ARG A 843 9.48 -10.98 -24.18
CA ARG A 843 10.30 -11.03 -25.39
C ARG A 843 11.37 -12.09 -25.27
N GLY A 844 11.93 -12.52 -26.40
CA GLY A 844 13.09 -13.41 -26.39
C GLY A 844 14.34 -12.72 -25.83
N TRP A 845 15.14 -13.43 -25.05
CA TRP A 845 16.49 -12.99 -24.68
C TRP A 845 17.49 -14.15 -24.56
N ILE A 846 18.77 -13.79 -24.65
CA ILE A 846 19.92 -14.67 -24.42
C ILE A 846 20.93 -14.10 -23.41
N GLY A 847 20.69 -12.87 -22.91
CA GLY A 847 21.50 -12.19 -21.89
C GLY A 847 22.96 -11.93 -22.23
N LEU A 848 23.24 -11.60 -23.50
CA LEU A 848 24.55 -11.15 -23.95
C LEU A 848 24.53 -9.64 -24.23
N ARG A 849 25.64 -8.95 -23.95
CA ARG A 849 26.00 -7.71 -24.67
C ARG A 849 27.14 -8.05 -25.63
N THR A 850 26.98 -7.64 -26.87
CA THR A 850 28.00 -7.77 -27.91
C THR A 850 28.42 -6.41 -28.43
N VAL A 851 29.58 -6.36 -29.06
CA VAL A 851 30.02 -5.23 -29.89
C VAL A 851 30.47 -5.75 -31.24
N ASP A 852 30.17 -4.97 -32.27
CA ASP A 852 30.61 -5.26 -33.64
C ASP A 852 32.07 -4.83 -33.82
N THR A 853 32.83 -5.61 -34.59
CA THR A 853 34.23 -5.29 -34.86
C THR A 853 34.53 -5.31 -36.36
N LYS A 854 35.46 -4.43 -36.77
CA LYS A 854 36.01 -4.40 -38.13
C LYS A 854 37.08 -5.48 -38.38
N VAL A 855 37.28 -6.42 -37.44
CA VAL A 855 38.31 -7.47 -37.55
C VAL A 855 37.77 -8.63 -38.38
N VAL A 856 38.37 -8.86 -39.55
CA VAL A 856 37.98 -9.93 -40.49
C VAL A 856 37.98 -11.30 -39.79
N GLY A 857 36.82 -11.95 -39.78
CA GLY A 857 36.60 -13.25 -39.12
C GLY A 857 36.21 -13.19 -37.64
N HIS A 858 36.07 -11.99 -37.05
CA HIS A 858 35.68 -11.75 -35.67
C HIS A 858 34.65 -10.61 -35.57
N GLU A 859 33.58 -10.71 -36.35
CA GLU A 859 32.61 -9.62 -36.54
C GLU A 859 31.83 -9.28 -35.26
N LEU A 860 31.71 -10.21 -34.31
CA LEU A 860 31.03 -10.05 -33.01
C LEU A 860 31.93 -10.45 -31.83
N ILE A 861 32.02 -9.61 -30.80
CA ILE A 861 32.64 -9.95 -29.50
C ILE A 861 31.63 -9.82 -28.36
N VAL A 862 31.54 -10.84 -27.50
CA VAL A 862 30.77 -10.80 -26.25
C VAL A 862 31.52 -9.93 -25.23
N VAL A 863 30.99 -8.74 -24.91
CA VAL A 863 31.57 -7.84 -23.90
C VAL A 863 31.03 -8.08 -22.50
N GLN A 864 29.79 -8.55 -22.38
CA GLN A 864 29.19 -8.91 -21.10
C GLN A 864 28.29 -10.14 -21.26
N VAL A 865 28.33 -11.03 -20.28
CA VAL A 865 27.35 -12.11 -20.09
C VAL A 865 26.60 -11.77 -18.82
N LEU A 866 25.27 -11.72 -18.89
CA LEU A 866 24.43 -11.35 -17.75
C LEU A 866 24.19 -12.58 -16.85
N PRO A 867 24.22 -12.44 -15.52
CA PRO A 867 23.92 -13.54 -14.61
C PRO A 867 22.52 -14.12 -14.81
N PHE A 868 22.36 -15.41 -14.57
CA PHE A 868 21.13 -16.19 -14.74
C PHE A 868 20.55 -16.16 -16.17
N SER A 869 21.37 -15.82 -17.16
CA SER A 869 20.96 -15.79 -18.56
C SER A 869 21.18 -17.13 -19.28
N PRO A 870 20.50 -17.35 -20.42
CA PRO A 870 20.81 -18.48 -21.29
C PRO A 870 22.25 -18.50 -21.80
N GLY A 871 22.85 -17.32 -22.03
CA GLY A 871 24.26 -17.19 -22.40
C GLY A 871 25.21 -17.70 -21.32
N GLU A 872 24.95 -17.37 -20.05
CA GLU A 872 25.71 -17.89 -18.91
C GLU A 872 25.50 -19.41 -18.76
N ALA A 873 24.25 -19.89 -18.85
CA ALA A 873 23.92 -21.31 -18.78
C ALA A 873 24.56 -22.13 -19.91
N ALA A 874 24.72 -21.54 -21.09
CA ALA A 874 25.44 -22.13 -22.23
C ALA A 874 26.98 -22.05 -22.10
N GLY A 875 27.49 -21.43 -21.02
CA GLY A 875 28.91 -21.35 -20.70
C GLY A 875 29.69 -20.29 -21.45
N LEU A 876 29.02 -19.27 -22.01
CA LEU A 876 29.71 -18.12 -22.60
C LEU A 876 30.42 -17.28 -21.53
N LYS A 877 31.47 -16.57 -21.97
CA LYS A 877 32.25 -15.67 -21.13
C LYS A 877 32.53 -14.36 -21.88
N PRO A 878 32.68 -13.22 -21.17
CA PRO A 878 33.23 -12.01 -21.75
C PRO A 878 34.56 -12.28 -22.47
N GLY A 879 34.76 -11.65 -23.63
CA GLY A 879 35.88 -11.87 -24.54
C GLY A 879 35.68 -12.98 -25.58
N ALA A 880 34.61 -13.79 -25.50
CA ALA A 880 34.30 -14.78 -26.52
C ALA A 880 34.00 -14.11 -27.88
N ARG A 881 34.67 -14.58 -28.94
CA ARG A 881 34.48 -14.11 -30.32
C ARG A 881 33.43 -14.99 -31.00
N ILE A 882 32.36 -14.39 -31.51
CA ILE A 882 31.33 -15.10 -32.29
C ILE A 882 31.72 -15.00 -33.77
N VAL A 883 31.78 -16.15 -34.44
CA VAL A 883 32.15 -16.30 -35.86
C VAL A 883 30.92 -16.48 -36.75
N SER A 884 29.89 -17.16 -36.25
CA SER A 884 28.61 -17.29 -36.94
C SER A 884 27.47 -17.58 -35.97
N VAL A 885 26.26 -17.22 -36.38
CA VAL A 885 24.99 -17.38 -35.67
C VAL A 885 23.98 -18.03 -36.62
N ASP A 886 23.58 -19.25 -36.31
CA ASP A 886 22.84 -20.16 -37.20
C ASP A 886 23.54 -20.31 -38.58
N GLY A 887 24.87 -20.39 -38.57
CA GLY A 887 25.71 -20.58 -39.76
C GLY A 887 25.87 -19.35 -40.66
N LYS A 888 25.37 -18.17 -40.25
CA LYS A 888 25.58 -16.89 -40.94
C LYS A 888 26.40 -15.94 -40.10
N ASN A 889 27.23 -15.10 -40.71
CA ASN A 889 27.76 -13.95 -39.98
C ASN A 889 26.67 -12.89 -39.78
N ARG A 890 26.79 -12.13 -38.70
CA ARG A 890 25.79 -11.15 -38.24
C ARG A 890 26.46 -10.03 -37.48
N SER A 891 25.86 -8.85 -37.53
CA SER A 891 26.06 -7.76 -36.57
C SER A 891 25.31 -7.99 -35.24
N SER A 892 25.58 -7.15 -34.26
CA SER A 892 24.90 -7.12 -32.96
C SER A 892 23.41 -6.81 -33.11
N LEU A 893 23.06 -5.95 -34.07
CA LEU A 893 21.68 -5.65 -34.44
C LEU A 893 20.99 -6.85 -35.09
N GLU A 894 21.62 -7.52 -36.07
CA GLU A 894 21.03 -8.70 -36.71
C GLU A 894 20.95 -9.94 -35.79
N LEU A 895 21.81 -10.01 -34.77
CA LEU A 895 21.71 -10.98 -33.68
C LEU A 895 20.54 -10.62 -32.75
N TYR A 896 20.38 -9.35 -32.41
CA TYR A 896 19.26 -8.86 -31.61
C TYR A 896 17.92 -9.15 -32.29
N ASP A 897 17.76 -8.77 -33.57
CA ASP A 897 16.55 -9.00 -34.37
C ASP A 897 16.22 -10.50 -34.50
N LEU A 898 17.23 -11.35 -34.66
CA LEU A 898 17.05 -12.81 -34.65
C LEU A 898 16.46 -13.31 -33.32
N VAL A 899 16.96 -12.78 -32.19
CA VAL A 899 16.48 -13.15 -30.86
C VAL A 899 15.06 -12.64 -30.60
N GLN A 900 14.69 -11.47 -31.14
CA GLN A 900 13.32 -10.94 -31.03
C GLN A 900 12.30 -11.65 -31.95
N THR A 901 12.74 -12.18 -33.09
CA THR A 901 11.85 -12.83 -34.09
C THR A 901 11.63 -14.33 -33.87
N LYS A 902 12.53 -15.01 -33.16
CA LYS A 902 12.37 -16.43 -32.79
C LYS A 902 11.42 -16.63 -31.62
N ALA A 903 10.71 -17.76 -31.59
CA ALA A 903 9.84 -18.09 -30.48
C ALA A 903 10.63 -18.43 -29.20
N VAL A 904 10.10 -18.03 -28.05
CA VAL A 904 10.62 -18.45 -26.74
C VAL A 904 10.63 -19.99 -26.66
N GLY A 905 11.76 -20.55 -26.24
CA GLY A 905 12.00 -21.99 -26.22
C GLY A 905 12.83 -22.50 -27.40
N GLU A 906 12.91 -21.76 -28.51
CA GLU A 906 13.81 -22.10 -29.62
C GLU A 906 15.28 -21.98 -29.22
N THR A 907 16.16 -22.57 -30.03
CA THR A 907 17.60 -22.42 -29.90
C THR A 907 18.21 -21.61 -31.04
N ILE A 908 19.35 -20.99 -30.74
CA ILE A 908 20.31 -20.41 -31.68
C ILE A 908 21.63 -21.16 -31.52
N ALA A 909 22.27 -21.55 -32.62
CA ALA A 909 23.62 -22.12 -32.61
C ALA A 909 24.66 -21.04 -32.91
N MET A 910 25.57 -20.78 -31.97
CA MET A 910 26.69 -19.85 -32.14
C MET A 910 28.00 -20.62 -32.31
N GLU A 911 28.72 -20.37 -33.40
CA GLU A 911 30.12 -20.78 -33.52
C GLU A 911 30.97 -19.72 -32.82
N ILE A 912 31.67 -20.11 -31.75
CA ILE A 912 32.56 -19.22 -31.01
C ILE A 912 34.02 -19.67 -31.11
N VAL A 913 34.94 -18.72 -30.97
CA VAL A 913 36.37 -18.99 -30.80
C VAL A 913 36.82 -18.48 -29.44
N GLY A 914 37.28 -19.40 -28.60
CA GLY A 914 37.79 -19.11 -27.26
C GLY A 914 39.17 -18.44 -27.25
N ASN A 915 39.68 -18.21 -26.05
CA ASN A 915 41.04 -17.68 -25.83
C ASN A 915 42.14 -18.72 -26.19
N ASP A 916 41.77 -20.00 -26.21
CA ASP A 916 42.58 -21.13 -26.69
C ASP A 916 42.62 -21.26 -28.23
N SER A 917 41.91 -20.37 -28.93
CA SER A 917 41.71 -20.39 -30.39
C SER A 917 40.99 -21.62 -30.94
N ALA A 918 40.37 -22.45 -30.08
CA ALA A 918 39.52 -23.54 -30.52
C ALA A 918 38.14 -23.01 -30.98
N ARG A 919 37.66 -23.49 -32.12
CA ARG A 919 36.27 -23.30 -32.57
C ARG A 919 35.37 -24.26 -31.81
N LYS A 920 34.30 -23.74 -31.21
CA LYS A 920 33.28 -24.52 -30.50
C LYS A 920 31.90 -24.01 -30.90
N THR A 921 30.98 -24.93 -31.21
CA THR A 921 29.56 -24.57 -31.32
C THR A 921 28.92 -24.57 -29.93
N VAL A 922 28.22 -23.50 -29.60
CA VAL A 922 27.45 -23.33 -28.37
C VAL A 922 25.99 -23.12 -28.76
N THR A 923 25.11 -24.01 -28.31
CA THR A 923 23.67 -23.88 -28.52
C THR A 923 23.07 -23.13 -27.34
N ILE A 924 22.44 -22.00 -27.62
CA ILE A 924 21.77 -21.15 -26.62
C ILE A 924 20.27 -21.28 -26.82
N LYS A 925 19.53 -21.55 -25.75
CA LYS A 925 18.08 -21.50 -25.74
C LYS A 925 17.61 -20.05 -25.54
N ILE A 926 16.59 -19.61 -26.27
CA ILE A 926 15.93 -18.34 -26.04
C ILE A 926 14.93 -18.55 -24.90
N ASP A 927 15.17 -17.91 -23.77
CA ASP A 927 14.20 -17.86 -22.68
C ASP A 927 13.32 -16.59 -22.80
N PRO A 928 12.21 -16.48 -22.05
CA PRO A 928 11.46 -15.24 -21.97
C PRO A 928 12.13 -14.30 -20.97
N ILE A 929 12.19 -13.02 -21.32
CA ILE A 929 12.34 -11.91 -20.37
C ILE A 929 11.15 -10.96 -20.57
N PRO A 930 10.64 -10.29 -19.54
CA PRO A 930 9.60 -9.31 -19.74
C PRO A 930 10.00 -8.13 -20.63
N ALA A 931 9.00 -7.60 -21.33
CA ALA A 931 9.12 -6.50 -22.26
C ALA A 931 8.69 -5.17 -21.60
N LEU A 932 9.53 -4.16 -21.76
CA LEU A 932 9.19 -2.76 -21.50
C LEU A 932 8.78 -2.14 -22.84
N LEU A 933 7.47 -1.94 -23.00
CA LEU A 933 6.84 -1.55 -24.25
C LEU A 933 6.96 -0.03 -24.43
N SER A 934 7.79 0.41 -25.38
CA SER A 934 7.90 1.81 -25.80
C SER A 934 7.31 2.00 -27.21
N PRO A 935 6.97 3.24 -27.62
CA PRO A 935 6.50 3.50 -28.99
C PRO A 935 7.52 3.11 -30.08
N GLU A 936 8.81 3.16 -29.75
CA GLU A 936 9.92 2.82 -30.64
C GLU A 936 10.10 1.29 -30.75
N SER A 937 9.89 0.57 -29.64
CA SER A 937 10.06 -0.89 -29.58
C SER A 937 8.80 -1.69 -29.91
N HIS A 938 7.66 -1.03 -30.14
CA HIS A 938 6.38 -1.73 -30.31
C HIS A 938 5.49 -1.20 -31.46
N PRO A 939 4.97 -2.06 -32.36
CA PRO A 939 4.10 -1.64 -33.47
C PRO A 939 2.68 -1.15 -33.10
N PHE A 940 2.33 -0.94 -31.83
CA PHE A 940 0.97 -0.56 -31.43
C PHE A 940 0.84 0.91 -31.01
N LEU A 941 -0.33 1.50 -31.26
CA LEU A 941 -0.67 2.84 -30.78
C LEU A 941 -0.86 2.83 -29.26
N LEU A 942 -0.36 3.82 -28.53
CA LEU A 942 -0.31 3.79 -27.06
C LEU A 942 -1.71 3.77 -26.43
N ASN A 943 -2.68 4.54 -26.95
CA ASN A 943 -4.05 4.52 -26.43
C ASN A 943 -4.76 3.16 -26.70
N SER A 944 -4.37 2.43 -27.76
CA SER A 944 -4.88 1.07 -28.00
C SER A 944 -4.23 0.04 -27.07
N LEU A 945 -2.92 0.12 -26.88
CA LEU A 945 -2.17 -0.70 -25.93
C LEU A 945 -2.73 -0.55 -24.51
N PHE A 946 -3.04 0.68 -24.09
CA PHE A 946 -3.64 0.99 -22.79
C PHE A 946 -4.89 0.14 -22.50
N ILE A 947 -5.79 -0.04 -23.47
CA ILE A 947 -7.00 -0.86 -23.31
C ILE A 947 -6.68 -2.34 -23.16
N LYS A 948 -5.70 -2.88 -23.90
CA LYS A 948 -5.28 -4.27 -23.74
C LYS A 948 -4.63 -4.51 -22.39
N LEU A 949 -3.76 -3.61 -21.94
CA LEU A 949 -3.17 -3.65 -20.59
C LEU A 949 -4.27 -3.59 -19.51
N GLN A 950 -5.30 -2.76 -19.67
CA GLN A 950 -6.46 -2.72 -18.75
C GLN A 950 -7.24 -4.05 -18.73
N SER A 951 -7.40 -4.71 -19.88
CA SER A 951 -8.02 -6.03 -19.94
C SER A 951 -7.20 -7.07 -19.16
N ILE A 952 -5.87 -7.04 -19.27
CA ILE A 952 -4.97 -7.93 -18.50
C ILE A 952 -5.08 -7.64 -16.99
N LEU A 953 -5.06 -6.38 -16.57
CA LEU A 953 -5.24 -5.98 -15.16
C LEU A 953 -6.59 -6.42 -14.58
N LEU A 954 -7.66 -6.40 -15.39
CA LEU A 954 -8.99 -6.82 -14.97
C LEU A 954 -9.19 -8.35 -14.95
N THR A 955 -8.29 -9.13 -15.54
CA THR A 955 -8.47 -10.58 -15.72
C THR A 955 -7.38 -11.43 -15.06
N SER A 956 -6.25 -10.82 -14.68
CA SER A 956 -5.11 -11.48 -14.03
C SER A 956 -5.15 -11.32 -12.51
N PRO A 957 -4.72 -12.31 -11.70
CA PRO A 957 -4.59 -12.15 -10.25
C PRO A 957 -3.64 -11.00 -9.89
N ARG A 958 -3.95 -10.21 -8.86
CA ARG A 958 -3.15 -9.02 -8.49
C ARG A 958 -1.67 -9.32 -8.19
N ASP A 959 -1.39 -10.50 -7.63
CA ASP A 959 -0.03 -10.93 -7.28
C ASP A 959 0.67 -11.69 -8.42
N SER A 960 0.06 -11.77 -9.62
CA SER A 960 0.66 -12.41 -10.79
C SER A 960 1.72 -11.53 -11.47
N LEU A 961 2.67 -12.16 -12.16
CA LEU A 961 3.72 -11.45 -12.90
C LEU A 961 3.12 -10.63 -14.05
N GLU A 962 2.10 -11.18 -14.69
CA GLU A 962 1.33 -10.60 -15.79
C GLU A 962 0.62 -9.31 -15.37
N PHE A 963 -0.02 -9.31 -14.19
CA PHE A 963 -0.65 -8.11 -13.62
C PHE A 963 0.37 -7.02 -13.31
N ASN A 964 1.49 -7.38 -12.68
CA ASN A 964 2.57 -6.44 -12.35
C ASN A 964 3.25 -5.86 -13.60
N LEU A 965 3.39 -6.66 -14.66
CA LEU A 965 3.89 -6.22 -15.95
C LEU A 965 2.91 -5.33 -16.72
N ALA A 966 1.61 -5.61 -16.61
CA ALA A 966 0.61 -4.73 -17.16
C ALA A 966 0.60 -3.37 -16.44
N LEU A 967 0.78 -3.33 -15.11
CA LEU A 967 0.95 -2.08 -14.35
C LEU A 967 2.22 -1.31 -14.77
N LEU A 968 3.35 -2.00 -14.93
CA LEU A 968 4.62 -1.37 -15.33
C LEU A 968 4.52 -0.73 -16.71
N ASN A 969 3.94 -1.45 -17.68
CA ASN A 969 3.74 -0.93 -19.03
C ASN A 969 2.64 0.16 -19.07
N MET A 970 1.65 0.11 -18.17
CA MET A 970 0.70 1.21 -17.98
C MET A 970 1.40 2.49 -17.49
N ALA A 971 2.31 2.35 -16.53
CA ALA A 971 3.11 3.46 -16.02
C ALA A 971 4.02 4.06 -17.11
N LEU A 972 4.64 3.23 -17.95
CA LEU A 972 5.43 3.69 -19.10
C LEU A 972 4.56 4.47 -20.10
N ALA A 973 3.35 3.99 -20.42
CA ALA A 973 2.42 4.74 -21.26
C ALA A 973 2.04 6.10 -20.62
N HIS A 974 1.72 6.13 -19.31
CA HIS A 974 1.46 7.37 -18.58
C HIS A 974 2.66 8.34 -18.60
N ILE A 975 3.89 7.84 -18.45
CA ILE A 975 5.14 8.61 -18.56
C ILE A 975 5.27 9.26 -19.94
N GLN A 976 5.04 8.50 -21.03
CA GLN A 976 5.08 9.03 -22.40
C GLN A 976 4.04 10.14 -22.62
N PHE A 977 2.86 10.04 -22.00
CA PHE A 977 1.86 11.10 -22.04
C PHE A 977 2.17 12.28 -21.11
N GLY A 978 3.12 12.15 -20.17
CA GLY A 978 3.39 13.17 -19.14
C GLY A 978 2.33 13.21 -18.03
N ASN A 979 1.69 12.07 -17.77
CA ASN A 979 0.68 11.85 -16.72
C ASN A 979 1.39 11.25 -15.49
N TRP A 980 2.25 12.07 -14.87
CA TRP A 980 3.24 11.62 -13.88
C TRP A 980 2.64 11.06 -12.59
N LYS A 981 1.45 11.51 -12.20
CA LYS A 981 0.78 11.07 -10.96
C LYS A 981 0.17 9.68 -11.13
N GLU A 982 -0.47 9.48 -12.26
CA GLU A 982 -1.09 8.22 -12.69
C GLU A 982 -0.01 7.14 -12.93
N ALA A 983 1.15 7.54 -13.45
CA ALA A 983 2.35 6.70 -13.51
C ALA A 983 2.82 6.27 -12.10
N LEU A 984 2.94 7.21 -11.15
CA LEU A 984 3.30 6.87 -9.76
C LEU A 984 2.29 5.97 -9.08
N GLU A 985 0.99 6.20 -9.28
CA GLU A 985 -0.08 5.34 -8.75
C GLU A 985 0.02 3.91 -9.30
N SER A 986 0.35 3.76 -10.58
CA SER A 986 0.62 2.45 -11.20
C SER A 986 1.89 1.80 -10.62
N LEU A 987 3.00 2.54 -10.54
CA LEU A 987 4.29 2.04 -10.02
C LEU A 987 4.29 1.69 -8.52
N THR A 988 3.42 2.32 -7.74
CA THR A 988 3.29 2.06 -6.28
C THR A 988 2.37 0.87 -5.97
N GLN A 989 1.51 0.46 -6.90
CA GLN A 989 0.70 -0.76 -6.79
C GLN A 989 1.49 -2.03 -7.09
N ILE A 990 2.59 -1.94 -7.85
CA ILE A 990 3.46 -3.08 -8.18
C ILE A 990 3.97 -3.78 -6.90
N ARG A 991 3.89 -5.11 -6.88
CA ARG A 991 4.36 -6.02 -5.84
C ARG A 991 5.15 -7.14 -6.49
N LEU A 992 6.48 -7.09 -6.38
CA LEU A 992 7.39 -8.06 -6.99
C LEU A 992 8.21 -8.76 -5.89
N PRO A 993 8.36 -10.09 -5.93
CA PRO A 993 9.18 -10.81 -4.96
C PRO A 993 10.67 -10.58 -5.21
N GLU A 994 11.47 -10.40 -4.15
CA GLU A 994 12.90 -10.08 -4.23
C GLU A 994 13.76 -11.10 -5.02
N VAL A 995 13.28 -12.34 -5.14
CA VAL A 995 14.03 -13.47 -5.71
C VAL A 995 13.87 -13.60 -7.24
N SER A 996 13.06 -12.77 -7.91
CA SER A 996 12.87 -12.82 -9.36
C SER A 996 13.96 -12.06 -10.15
N VAL A 997 15.22 -12.48 -9.99
CA VAL A 997 16.45 -11.79 -10.47
C VAL A 997 16.51 -11.59 -12.00
N ALA A 998 15.64 -12.23 -12.77
CA ALA A 998 15.68 -12.20 -14.24
C ALA A 998 14.40 -11.66 -14.93
N MET A 999 13.38 -11.15 -14.21
CA MET A 999 12.09 -10.86 -14.85
C MET A 999 11.56 -9.42 -14.71
N VAL A 1000 11.22 -8.91 -13.52
CA VAL A 1000 10.96 -7.47 -13.36
C VAL A 1000 11.82 -6.93 -12.24
N PRO A 1001 12.94 -6.28 -12.56
CA PRO A 1001 13.85 -5.83 -11.52
C PRO A 1001 13.26 -4.64 -10.78
N ALA A 1002 13.15 -4.73 -9.45
CA ALA A 1002 12.62 -3.65 -8.62
C ALA A 1002 13.38 -2.31 -8.81
N GLY A 1003 14.64 -2.35 -9.25
CA GLY A 1003 15.42 -1.16 -9.58
C GLY A 1003 14.84 -0.34 -10.75
N VAL A 1004 14.20 -0.99 -11.73
CA VAL A 1004 13.46 -0.32 -12.81
C VAL A 1004 12.28 0.47 -12.24
N VAL A 1005 11.51 -0.16 -11.36
CA VAL A 1005 10.33 0.46 -10.73
C VAL A 1005 10.72 1.66 -9.87
N GLU A 1006 11.77 1.54 -9.06
CA GLU A 1006 12.27 2.68 -8.26
C GLU A 1006 12.92 3.77 -9.13
N TYR A 1007 13.59 3.44 -10.24
CA TYR A 1007 14.11 4.43 -11.20
C TYR A 1007 12.98 5.24 -11.83
N LEU A 1008 11.93 4.57 -12.33
CA LEU A 1008 10.78 5.25 -12.93
C LEU A 1008 10.01 6.09 -11.90
N LYS A 1009 9.89 5.65 -10.64
CA LYS A 1009 9.35 6.49 -9.56
C LYS A 1009 10.19 7.75 -9.36
N GLY A 1010 11.52 7.62 -9.36
CA GLY A 1010 12.44 8.76 -9.28
C GLY A 1010 12.21 9.76 -10.41
N PHE A 1011 12.07 9.25 -11.64
CA PHE A 1011 11.79 10.06 -12.83
C PHE A 1011 10.44 10.79 -12.77
N CYS A 1012 9.40 10.15 -12.27
CA CYS A 1012 8.10 10.80 -12.07
C CYS A 1012 8.15 11.86 -10.94
N PHE A 1013 8.83 11.60 -9.82
CA PHE A 1013 9.01 12.58 -8.75
C PHE A 1013 9.83 13.80 -9.22
N GLU A 1014 10.91 13.58 -9.96
CA GLU A 1014 11.72 14.65 -10.57
C GLU A 1014 10.85 15.51 -11.51
N SER A 1015 10.04 14.86 -12.35
CA SER A 1015 9.12 15.54 -13.29
C SER A 1015 7.97 16.29 -12.62
N LEU A 1016 7.61 15.92 -11.38
CA LEU A 1016 6.65 16.63 -10.53
C LEU A 1016 7.29 17.76 -9.69
N GLY A 1017 8.62 17.82 -9.64
CA GLY A 1017 9.39 18.78 -8.83
C GLY A 1017 9.75 18.30 -7.42
N ASP A 1018 9.37 17.08 -7.04
CA ASP A 1018 9.60 16.47 -5.71
C ASP A 1018 11.05 15.97 -5.56
N LYS A 1019 12.02 16.89 -5.63
CA LYS A 1019 13.47 16.60 -5.65
C LYS A 1019 13.93 15.64 -4.54
N GLN A 1020 13.37 15.73 -3.32
CA GLN A 1020 13.73 14.83 -2.23
C GLN A 1020 13.27 13.38 -2.46
N LEU A 1021 12.04 13.17 -2.95
CA LEU A 1021 11.50 11.84 -3.23
C LEU A 1021 12.18 11.23 -4.47
N ALA A 1022 12.53 12.05 -5.47
CA ALA A 1022 13.33 11.64 -6.60
C ALA A 1022 14.70 11.07 -6.16
N ILE A 1023 15.44 11.82 -5.33
CA ILE A 1023 16.73 11.38 -4.76
C ILE A 1023 16.59 10.09 -3.95
N GLN A 1024 15.53 9.93 -3.15
CA GLN A 1024 15.30 8.71 -2.38
C GLN A 1024 15.03 7.49 -3.29
N ALA A 1025 14.18 7.65 -4.30
CA ALA A 1025 13.84 6.58 -5.24
C ALA A 1025 15.06 6.17 -6.10
N TYR A 1026 15.83 7.13 -6.63
CA TYR A 1026 17.07 6.81 -7.35
C TYR A 1026 18.14 6.14 -6.47
N ARG A 1027 18.25 6.49 -5.17
CA ARG A 1027 19.16 5.80 -4.25
C ARG A 1027 18.80 4.32 -4.09
N ARG A 1028 17.51 3.99 -3.96
CA ARG A 1028 17.02 2.61 -3.92
C ARG A 1028 17.26 1.89 -5.26
N ALA A 1029 16.98 2.54 -6.38
CA ALA A 1029 17.25 1.99 -7.71
C ALA A 1029 18.73 1.63 -7.91
N ARG A 1030 19.64 2.46 -7.38
CA ARG A 1030 21.09 2.21 -7.38
C ARG A 1030 21.53 1.02 -6.52
N GLU A 1031 20.84 0.74 -5.42
CA GLU A 1031 21.14 -0.37 -4.51
C GLU A 1031 20.71 -1.73 -5.10
N LEU A 1032 19.78 -1.73 -6.06
CA LEU A 1032 19.20 -2.92 -6.69
C LEU A 1032 19.98 -3.33 -7.96
N LYS A 1033 20.76 -4.42 -7.86
CA LYS A 1033 21.63 -4.94 -8.93
C LYS A 1033 20.84 -5.68 -10.03
N GLY A 1034 21.45 -5.86 -11.21
CA GLY A 1034 20.92 -6.70 -12.29
C GLY A 1034 19.66 -6.16 -12.98
N SER A 1035 19.36 -4.87 -12.79
CA SER A 1035 18.10 -4.27 -13.22
C SER A 1035 18.19 -3.65 -14.61
N LEU A 1036 17.76 -4.35 -15.66
CA LEU A 1036 17.88 -3.86 -17.06
C LEU A 1036 16.72 -2.96 -17.50
N MET A 1037 17.05 -1.85 -18.17
CA MET A 1037 16.13 -0.95 -18.85
C MET A 1037 16.24 -1.13 -20.38
N GLY A 1038 15.12 -0.97 -21.08
CA GLY A 1038 15.09 -0.77 -22.52
C GLY A 1038 15.10 -2.03 -23.40
N ALA A 1039 14.87 -1.79 -24.69
CA ALA A 1039 14.83 -2.83 -25.71
C ALA A 1039 16.23 -3.16 -26.26
N GLU A 1040 16.98 -2.16 -26.72
CA GLU A 1040 18.14 -2.38 -27.61
C GLU A 1040 19.50 -2.48 -26.92
N TYR A 1041 19.71 -1.84 -25.76
CA TYR A 1041 20.97 -1.93 -25.01
C TYR A 1041 20.70 -2.15 -23.52
N ASN A 1042 21.41 -3.12 -22.93
CA ASN A 1042 21.21 -3.60 -21.55
C ASN A 1042 21.71 -2.59 -20.48
N GLU A 1043 21.22 -1.36 -20.49
CA GLU A 1043 21.54 -0.33 -19.49
C GLU A 1043 20.98 -0.73 -18.12
N GLU A 1044 21.79 -0.64 -17.07
CA GLU A 1044 21.28 -0.90 -15.73
C GLU A 1044 20.51 0.33 -15.20
N ALA A 1045 19.32 0.13 -14.64
CA ALA A 1045 18.58 1.15 -13.88
C ALA A 1045 19.44 1.78 -12.77
N ARG A 1046 20.43 1.04 -12.25
CA ARG A 1046 21.48 1.51 -11.33
C ARG A 1046 22.42 2.54 -11.97
N GLU A 1047 22.84 2.34 -13.21
CA GLU A 1047 23.70 3.26 -13.98
C GLU A 1047 22.94 4.54 -14.28
N LEU A 1048 21.70 4.42 -14.76
CA LEU A 1048 20.80 5.55 -15.01
C LEU A 1048 20.45 6.31 -13.71
N ALA A 1049 20.24 5.61 -12.59
CA ALA A 1049 20.02 6.24 -11.29
C ALA A 1049 21.25 6.96 -10.74
N ASN A 1050 22.46 6.42 -10.93
CA ASN A 1050 23.71 7.13 -10.60
C ASN A 1050 23.81 8.44 -11.39
N TRP A 1051 23.51 8.38 -12.68
CA TRP A 1051 23.55 9.52 -13.59
C TRP A 1051 22.55 10.62 -13.16
N ARG A 1052 21.29 10.26 -12.87
CA ARG A 1052 20.27 11.18 -12.33
C ARG A 1052 20.62 11.73 -10.94
N LEU A 1053 21.18 10.90 -10.04
CA LEU A 1053 21.62 11.34 -8.72
C LEU A 1053 22.75 12.37 -8.77
N TYR A 1054 23.61 12.30 -9.78
CA TYR A 1054 24.65 13.30 -10.00
C TYR A 1054 24.04 14.62 -10.51
N ALA A 1055 23.12 14.57 -11.47
CA ALA A 1055 22.44 15.75 -12.00
C ALA A 1055 21.49 16.47 -11.00
N LEU A 1056 21.10 15.78 -9.90
CA LEU A 1056 20.27 16.34 -8.82
C LEU A 1056 21.07 16.80 -7.60
N GLN A 1057 22.39 16.67 -7.57
CA GLN A 1057 23.24 17.28 -6.55
C GLN A 1057 23.52 18.73 -6.93
#